data_AF-A0A812LG87-F1
#
_entry.id   AF-A0A812LG87-F1
#
_cell.length_a   1.000
_cell.length_b   1.000
_cell.length_c   1.000
_cell.angle_alpha   90.00
_cell.angle_beta   90.00
_cell.angle_gamma   90.00
#
_symmetry.space_group_name_H-M   'P 1'
#
loop_
_entity.id
_entity.type
_entity.pdbx_description
1 polymer ?
#
loop_
_entity_poly.entity_id
_entity_poly.type
_entity_poly.pdbx_seq_one_letter_code
_entity_poly.pdbx_strand_id
1 'polypeptide(L)'
;MAVPQSIVFEVQTIMDGEMPLNSKTEAILACLENAGLASKQRLLPRHLLIHPDNRSQSMLSYHDVWSKGLAMSMVGFNIKLVEGTTIAFAMSTEPEKRAMQLAKNKALIDNAMGHLAPMNGSEGYLTIGGSHTVAYLRCIENGVTGPSAESSTHPKSDAIWRAISDGWTWVTISSAVEDAIPILPSFLQSSLNSANSIQKNISELEVAMLLATCFGKGMTLAQAVKHAEHTSQMSRTSINAIGTYVMKFSGHAGSFPILHFLSNFSKVHSSSMLLGEDMMTQIATMDFKSSTNMYPMTRAAIWLTLLACPKNHERDGFARNLIRSDIERLRQAACLPMTTKAEQMLQDAWGIHQSIHAGQGKHIDGHHVDNCFGRLCIRTILHLCNKAKTGSRECKEFASKSDEKPIVDVLSAKPHVVALLQNAHMTMGGRYTNSKEHGSMVFILQSVSDDGACMRHTPFFGDSIDISVPLESLKKWRSTKTPMPKLCDVTMVTMRMPNVHPAFVEEHQRAMVTVALHAVHKKHSSTSSLAFGQFPPSLMTMVTCKKKAGKLTPMGNISKHKAEGAPKGTALEAFGSHWVVSPPKQNTLFEDERHPLVPYFWVRACASDAQPNMSFSTIVQDGVTVPMLYNEEPIEKHEVLLHPPMEETMQEPPKKKAKAKAKASSDTSVPTPPTMPPPSSSSHPPPSATMPPPSSSSHPPPSQSTLPPEHMPVAWLPWWHEGNERLRSFMVHALQTHEDIGSMWGRWHASDEIGGIWRHWLDKQFIAVHPDMGNIPGNDDIRAFIAMLNRSM
;
A
#
# COMPACT_ATOMS: atom_id res chain seq x y z
N MET A 1 -45.49 24.94 9.86
CA MET A 1 -46.71 24.14 10.13
C MET A 1 -46.34 23.05 11.12
N ALA A 2 -47.20 22.73 12.08
CA ALA A 2 -46.98 21.58 12.96
C ALA A 2 -47.22 20.28 12.17
N VAL A 3 -46.43 19.23 12.45
CA VAL A 3 -46.63 17.91 11.85
C VAL A 3 -47.79 17.21 12.56
N PRO A 4 -48.78 16.64 11.84
CA PRO A 4 -49.88 15.92 12.47
C PRO A 4 -49.38 14.68 13.23
N GLN A 5 -49.88 14.45 14.44
CA GLN A 5 -49.44 13.35 15.30
C GLN A 5 -49.70 11.96 14.68
N SER A 6 -50.70 11.84 13.80
CA SER A 6 -50.95 10.64 13.01
C SER A 6 -49.78 10.29 12.09
N ILE A 7 -49.18 11.29 11.43
CA ILE A 7 -48.01 11.11 10.56
C ILE A 7 -46.77 10.74 11.38
N VAL A 8 -46.59 11.34 12.56
CA VAL A 8 -45.51 10.96 13.49
C VAL A 8 -45.62 9.49 13.88
N PHE A 9 -46.83 9.03 14.24
CA PHE A 9 -47.09 7.64 14.59
C PHE A 9 -46.89 6.68 13.41
N GLU A 10 -47.35 7.05 12.20
CA GLU A 10 -47.20 6.24 10.99
C GLU A 10 -45.72 6.08 10.59
N VAL A 11 -44.95 7.18 10.55
CA VAL A 11 -43.51 7.14 10.27
C VAL A 11 -42.75 6.31 11.30
N GLN A 12 -43.07 6.45 12.60
CA GLN A 12 -42.46 5.64 13.65
C GLN A 12 -42.79 4.14 13.47
N THR A 13 -44.04 3.81 13.14
CA THR A 13 -44.48 2.43 12.84
C THR A 13 -43.72 1.84 11.65
N ILE A 14 -43.48 2.61 10.59
CA ILE A 14 -42.67 2.18 9.44
C ILE A 14 -41.20 1.99 9.85
N MET A 15 -40.64 2.89 10.67
CA MET A 15 -39.26 2.80 11.17
C MET A 15 -39.03 1.55 12.03
N ASP A 16 -40.00 1.18 12.88
CA ASP A 16 -39.90 0.06 13.81
C ASP A 16 -40.30 -1.30 13.22
N GLY A 17 -41.03 -1.33 12.10
CA GLY A 17 -41.50 -2.55 11.43
C GLY A 17 -40.37 -3.45 10.86
N GLU A 18 -40.72 -4.58 10.26
CA GLU A 18 -39.71 -5.58 9.80
C GLU A 18 -39.22 -5.38 8.35
N MET A 19 -39.73 -4.37 7.63
CA MET A 19 -39.39 -4.15 6.23
C MET A 19 -37.88 -3.87 6.01
N PRO A 20 -37.32 -4.24 4.84
CA PRO A 20 -35.97 -3.84 4.45
C PRO A 20 -35.78 -2.32 4.50
N LEU A 21 -34.56 -1.88 4.87
CA LEU A 21 -34.26 -0.47 5.17
C LEU A 21 -34.62 0.50 4.02
N ASN A 22 -34.42 0.10 2.77
CA ASN A 22 -34.75 0.96 1.61
C ASN A 22 -36.27 1.03 1.37
N SER A 23 -36.99 -0.08 1.55
CA SER A 23 -38.46 -0.10 1.48
C SER A 23 -39.10 0.75 2.59
N LYS A 24 -38.49 0.80 3.79
CA LYS A 24 -38.89 1.74 4.85
C LYS A 24 -38.71 3.19 4.41
N THR A 25 -37.57 3.53 3.81
CA THR A 25 -37.32 4.88 3.28
C THR A 25 -38.34 5.28 2.22
N GLU A 26 -38.62 4.41 1.25
CA GLU A 26 -39.64 4.66 0.21
C GLU A 26 -41.02 4.90 0.82
N ALA A 27 -41.44 4.06 1.78
CA ALA A 27 -42.71 4.21 2.48
C ALA A 27 -42.80 5.50 3.33
N ILE A 28 -41.73 5.87 4.03
CA ILE A 28 -41.67 7.13 4.80
C ILE A 28 -41.75 8.34 3.87
N LEU A 29 -41.00 8.35 2.77
CA LEU A 29 -41.04 9.45 1.81
C LEU A 29 -42.43 9.57 1.16
N ALA A 30 -43.08 8.45 0.82
CA ALA A 30 -44.45 8.46 0.31
C ALA A 30 -45.46 9.00 1.34
N CYS A 31 -45.36 8.60 2.61
CA CYS A 31 -46.17 9.13 3.71
C CYS A 31 -46.00 10.66 3.85
N LEU A 32 -44.75 11.15 3.83
CA LEU A 32 -44.45 12.58 3.92
C LEU A 32 -44.86 13.38 2.66
N GLU A 33 -44.70 12.81 1.46
CA GLU A 33 -45.17 13.44 0.20
C GLU A 33 -46.70 13.55 0.20
N ASN A 34 -47.43 12.50 0.58
CA ASN A 34 -48.89 12.49 0.70
C ASN A 34 -49.40 13.50 1.75
N ALA A 35 -48.65 13.72 2.83
CA ALA A 35 -48.95 14.71 3.86
C ALA A 35 -48.56 16.16 3.48
N GLY A 36 -47.96 16.40 2.31
CA GLY A 36 -47.43 17.71 1.91
C GLY A 36 -46.22 18.17 2.73
N LEU A 37 -45.55 17.25 3.43
CA LEU A 37 -44.39 17.48 4.29
C LEU A 37 -43.06 17.17 3.58
N ALA A 38 -43.11 16.46 2.45
CA ALA A 38 -42.02 16.34 1.51
C ALA A 38 -42.48 16.76 0.09
N SER A 39 -41.56 17.27 -0.72
CA SER A 39 -41.85 17.66 -2.11
C SER A 39 -40.63 17.51 -3.02
N LYS A 40 -40.87 17.21 -4.30
CA LYS A 40 -39.84 17.13 -5.33
C LYS A 40 -39.58 18.52 -5.91
N GLN A 41 -38.37 19.05 -5.74
CA GLN A 41 -37.99 20.40 -6.16
C GLN A 41 -36.66 20.38 -6.90
N ARG A 42 -36.51 21.23 -7.92
CA ARG A 42 -35.23 21.40 -8.63
C ARG A 42 -34.33 22.35 -7.85
N LEU A 43 -33.18 21.86 -7.37
CA LEU A 43 -32.23 22.64 -6.58
C LEU A 43 -30.85 22.72 -7.24
N LEU A 44 -30.20 23.87 -7.08
CA LEU A 44 -28.82 24.12 -7.50
C LEU A 44 -27.86 23.74 -6.36
N PRO A 45 -26.63 23.26 -6.66
CA PRO A 45 -25.61 22.97 -5.63
C PRO A 45 -25.36 24.14 -4.68
N ARG A 46 -25.43 25.38 -5.18
CA ARG A 46 -25.24 26.60 -4.39
C ARG A 46 -26.30 26.84 -3.30
N HIS A 47 -27.48 26.21 -3.37
CA HIS A 47 -28.55 26.33 -2.37
C HIS A 47 -28.43 25.31 -1.21
N LEU A 48 -27.46 24.40 -1.30
CA LEU A 48 -27.39 23.18 -0.51
C LEU A 48 -26.15 23.15 0.40
N LEU A 49 -26.37 22.92 1.69
CA LEU A 49 -25.38 22.65 2.73
C LEU A 49 -25.45 21.19 3.18
N ILE A 50 -24.69 20.82 4.21
CA ILE A 50 -24.63 19.47 4.77
C ILE A 50 -25.46 19.42 6.06
N HIS A 51 -26.33 18.41 6.19
CA HIS A 51 -27.15 18.27 7.39
C HIS A 51 -26.30 17.92 8.64
N PRO A 52 -26.52 18.56 9.81
CA PRO A 52 -25.81 18.27 11.05
C PRO A 52 -25.73 16.81 11.48
N ASP A 53 -26.74 16.01 11.13
CA ASP A 53 -26.83 14.57 11.44
C ASP A 53 -26.26 13.66 10.34
N ASN A 54 -25.69 14.22 9.27
CA ASN A 54 -25.10 13.43 8.19
C ASN A 54 -23.86 12.63 8.68
N ARG A 55 -23.76 11.38 8.23
CA ARG A 55 -22.82 10.33 8.66
C ARG A 55 -22.72 10.27 10.18
N SER A 56 -23.87 10.16 10.87
CA SER A 56 -23.94 10.11 12.33
C SER A 56 -23.22 11.30 12.99
N GLN A 57 -23.55 12.50 12.52
CA GLN A 57 -22.93 13.77 12.94
C GLN A 57 -21.44 13.95 12.59
N SER A 58 -20.83 13.05 11.82
CA SER A 58 -19.46 13.22 11.34
C SER A 58 -19.33 14.16 10.13
N MET A 59 -20.45 14.59 9.51
CA MET A 59 -20.47 15.49 8.35
C MET A 59 -19.72 14.90 7.14
N LEU A 60 -18.94 15.70 6.40
CA LEU A 60 -18.12 15.25 5.27
C LEU A 60 -16.62 15.30 5.61
N SER A 61 -15.84 14.52 4.87
CA SER A 61 -14.38 14.67 4.77
C SER A 61 -14.06 15.32 3.42
N TYR A 62 -13.31 16.43 3.42
CA TYR A 62 -12.96 17.12 2.17
C TYR A 62 -12.09 16.24 1.26
N HIS A 63 -11.24 15.37 1.81
CA HIS A 63 -10.53 14.36 1.02
C HIS A 63 -11.47 13.37 0.32
N ASP A 64 -12.53 12.94 1.00
CA ASP A 64 -13.53 12.00 0.47
C ASP A 64 -14.43 12.71 -0.58
N VAL A 65 -14.66 14.02 -0.44
CA VAL A 65 -15.32 14.89 -1.44
C VAL A 65 -14.48 14.97 -2.72
N TRP A 66 -13.19 15.31 -2.62
CA TRP A 66 -12.30 15.41 -3.77
C TRP A 66 -12.03 14.06 -4.44
N SER A 67 -11.76 13.00 -3.67
CA SER A 67 -11.50 11.66 -4.22
C SER A 67 -12.71 11.10 -4.99
N LYS A 68 -13.92 11.20 -4.42
CA LYS A 68 -15.15 10.76 -5.11
C LYS A 68 -15.50 11.67 -6.28
N GLY A 69 -15.32 12.98 -6.12
CA GLY A 69 -15.56 13.99 -7.14
C GLY A 69 -14.72 13.77 -8.40
N LEU A 70 -13.41 13.55 -8.23
CA LEU A 70 -12.49 13.28 -9.34
C LEU A 70 -12.79 11.95 -10.04
N ALA A 71 -13.13 10.90 -9.29
CA ALA A 71 -13.57 9.64 -9.89
C ALA A 71 -14.86 9.81 -10.72
N MET A 72 -15.81 10.59 -10.19
CA MET A 72 -17.06 10.94 -10.86
C MET A 72 -16.84 11.80 -12.11
N SER A 73 -15.89 12.76 -12.09
CA SER A 73 -15.46 13.50 -13.28
C SER A 73 -14.79 12.60 -14.32
N MET A 74 -13.94 11.67 -13.89
CA MET A 74 -13.19 10.76 -14.77
C MET A 74 -14.11 9.78 -15.53
N VAL A 75 -15.16 9.28 -14.88
CA VAL A 75 -16.18 8.41 -15.51
C VAL A 75 -17.16 9.22 -16.36
N GLY A 76 -17.28 10.53 -16.12
CA GLY A 76 -18.25 11.42 -16.74
C GLY A 76 -19.51 11.59 -15.88
N PHE A 77 -19.91 12.83 -15.63
CA PHE A 77 -21.03 13.13 -14.75
C PHE A 77 -22.40 12.88 -15.43
N ASN A 78 -23.28 12.15 -14.75
CA ASN A 78 -24.64 11.86 -15.24
C ASN A 78 -25.69 12.11 -14.15
N ILE A 79 -26.51 13.15 -14.34
CA ILE A 79 -27.59 13.57 -13.44
C ILE A 79 -28.55 12.40 -13.12
N LYS A 80 -28.86 11.55 -14.10
CA LYS A 80 -29.83 10.46 -13.93
C LYS A 80 -29.40 9.41 -12.91
N LEU A 81 -28.11 9.32 -12.60
CA LEU A 81 -27.58 8.40 -11.59
C LEU A 81 -27.67 8.96 -10.15
N VAL A 82 -27.87 10.28 -9.99
CA VAL A 82 -27.96 10.93 -8.67
C VAL A 82 -29.37 11.37 -8.31
N GLU A 83 -30.22 11.67 -9.29
CA GLU A 83 -31.57 12.22 -9.10
C GLU A 83 -32.50 11.33 -8.25
N GLY A 84 -32.29 10.01 -8.24
CA GLY A 84 -33.02 9.05 -7.39
C GLY A 84 -32.47 8.87 -5.97
N THR A 85 -31.34 9.49 -5.60
CA THR A 85 -30.65 9.28 -4.30
C THR A 85 -30.39 10.59 -3.53
N THR A 86 -30.94 11.71 -4.01
CA THR A 86 -30.70 13.05 -3.48
C THR A 86 -31.85 13.55 -2.62
N ILE A 87 -31.62 13.56 -1.30
CA ILE A 87 -32.58 14.00 -0.27
C ILE A 87 -31.96 15.09 0.60
N ALA A 88 -32.74 16.14 0.87
CA ALA A 88 -32.36 17.24 1.74
C ALA A 88 -33.53 17.68 2.65
N PHE A 89 -33.22 18.19 3.84
CA PHE A 89 -34.18 18.89 4.69
C PHE A 89 -34.10 20.39 4.41
N ALA A 90 -35.23 21.10 4.50
CA ALA A 90 -35.21 22.56 4.60
C ALA A 90 -34.51 22.97 5.90
N MET A 91 -33.72 24.05 5.87
CA MET A 91 -33.10 24.62 7.07
C MET A 91 -34.18 25.09 8.05
N SER A 92 -33.88 25.04 9.35
CA SER A 92 -34.84 25.42 10.37
C SER A 92 -35.29 26.88 10.22
N THR A 93 -36.56 27.11 10.57
CA THR A 93 -37.15 28.44 10.73
C THR A 93 -36.91 28.99 12.13
N GLU A 94 -36.54 28.14 13.09
CA GLU A 94 -36.15 28.54 14.45
C GLU A 94 -34.74 29.17 14.43
N PRO A 95 -34.55 30.40 14.98
CA PRO A 95 -33.27 31.10 14.90
C PRO A 95 -32.08 30.34 15.49
N GLU A 96 -32.25 29.70 16.65
CA GLU A 96 -31.16 29.00 17.35
C GLU A 96 -30.72 27.73 16.60
N LYS A 97 -31.68 26.87 16.23
CA LYS A 97 -31.40 25.66 15.44
C LYS A 97 -30.81 26.00 14.08
N ARG A 98 -31.29 27.07 13.42
CA ARG A 98 -30.72 27.57 12.16
C ARG A 98 -29.29 28.09 12.33
N ALA A 99 -29.01 28.83 13.41
CA ALA A 99 -27.66 29.29 13.72
C ALA A 99 -26.70 28.12 13.96
N MET A 100 -27.14 27.08 14.68
CA MET A 100 -26.38 25.83 14.88
C MET A 100 -26.10 25.09 13.56
N GLN A 101 -27.12 24.96 12.69
CA GLN A 101 -26.99 24.34 11.36
C GLN A 101 -25.94 25.06 10.50
N LEU A 102 -25.94 26.40 10.51
CA LEU A 102 -24.94 27.24 9.82
C LEU A 102 -23.55 27.14 10.47
N ALA A 103 -23.47 27.19 11.80
CA ALA A 103 -22.20 27.10 12.54
C ALA A 103 -21.48 25.77 12.30
N LYS A 104 -22.20 24.64 12.25
CA LYS A 104 -21.62 23.33 11.90
C LYS A 104 -21.08 23.27 10.46
N ASN A 105 -21.76 23.91 9.50
CA ASN A 105 -21.28 23.98 8.12
C ASN A 105 -20.08 24.93 7.99
N LYS A 106 -20.07 26.05 8.72
CA LYS A 106 -18.91 26.93 8.81
C LYS A 106 -17.69 26.19 9.35
N ALA A 107 -17.83 25.51 10.50
CA ALA A 107 -16.75 24.71 11.09
C ALA A 107 -16.25 23.60 10.14
N LEU A 108 -17.12 22.98 9.34
CA LEU A 108 -16.72 22.01 8.31
C LEU A 108 -15.84 22.65 7.22
N ILE A 109 -16.18 23.85 6.76
CA ILE A 109 -15.43 24.57 5.72
C ILE A 109 -14.10 25.10 6.28
N ASP A 110 -14.11 25.68 7.48
CA ASP A 110 -12.91 26.20 8.15
C ASP A 110 -11.90 25.05 8.39
N ASN A 111 -12.37 23.89 8.88
CA ASN A 111 -11.54 22.67 9.05
C ASN A 111 -11.04 22.06 7.73
N ALA A 112 -11.63 22.43 6.58
CA ALA A 112 -11.14 21.99 5.28
C ALA A 112 -9.99 22.84 4.73
N MET A 113 -9.53 23.86 5.47
CA MET A 113 -8.33 24.66 5.15
C MET A 113 -8.34 25.25 3.73
N GLY A 114 -9.52 25.64 3.25
CA GLY A 114 -9.72 26.18 1.89
C GLY A 114 -9.98 25.15 0.79
N HIS A 115 -10.08 23.85 1.12
CA HIS A 115 -10.41 22.78 0.15
C HIS A 115 -11.92 22.49 0.00
N LEU A 116 -12.78 23.29 0.64
CA LEU A 116 -14.24 23.29 0.41
C LEU A 116 -14.71 24.71 0.07
N ALA A 117 -15.76 24.80 -0.75
CA ALA A 117 -16.36 26.07 -1.14
C ALA A 117 -16.95 26.82 0.07
N PRO A 118 -16.80 28.16 0.14
CA PRO A 118 -17.40 28.97 1.19
C PRO A 118 -18.93 28.96 1.10
N MET A 119 -19.59 29.35 2.21
CA MET A 119 -21.03 29.64 2.20
C MET A 119 -21.30 30.94 1.43
N ASN A 120 -22.42 31.01 0.71
CA ASN A 120 -22.73 32.13 -0.20
C ASN A 120 -23.98 32.93 0.22
N GLY A 121 -24.73 32.47 1.23
CA GLY A 121 -25.94 33.12 1.76
C GLY A 121 -27.23 32.74 1.03
N SER A 122 -27.16 32.03 -0.11
CA SER A 122 -28.33 31.50 -0.82
C SER A 122 -28.78 30.12 -0.32
N GLU A 123 -28.15 29.60 0.72
CA GLU A 123 -28.43 28.26 1.22
C GLU A 123 -29.72 28.19 2.06
N GLY A 124 -30.61 27.28 1.66
CA GLY A 124 -31.89 27.02 2.31
C GLY A 124 -32.12 25.56 2.68
N TYR A 125 -31.25 24.65 2.24
CA TYR A 125 -31.45 23.20 2.35
C TYR A 125 -30.18 22.47 2.82
N LEU A 126 -30.38 21.33 3.49
CA LEU A 126 -29.37 20.55 4.18
C LEU A 126 -29.41 19.10 3.71
N THR A 127 -28.37 18.68 3.01
CA THR A 127 -28.28 17.36 2.37
C THR A 127 -28.00 16.22 3.36
N ILE A 128 -28.75 15.13 3.19
CA ILE A 128 -28.45 13.81 3.76
C ILE A 128 -28.10 12.78 2.67
N GLY A 129 -28.60 12.97 1.44
CA GLY A 129 -28.19 12.22 0.24
C GLY A 129 -27.40 13.09 -0.73
N GLY A 130 -26.52 12.49 -1.56
CA GLY A 130 -25.72 13.20 -2.57
C GLY A 130 -24.74 14.27 -2.06
N SER A 131 -24.53 14.37 -0.74
CA SER A 131 -23.77 15.44 -0.09
C SER A 131 -22.34 15.64 -0.60
N HIS A 132 -21.62 14.55 -0.91
CA HIS A 132 -20.27 14.64 -1.46
C HIS A 132 -20.27 15.24 -2.88
N THR A 133 -21.23 14.83 -3.70
CA THR A 133 -21.43 15.36 -5.06
C THR A 133 -21.71 16.85 -5.03
N VAL A 134 -22.65 17.30 -4.19
CA VAL A 134 -22.96 18.73 -4.00
C VAL A 134 -21.73 19.51 -3.55
N ALA A 135 -21.02 19.04 -2.53
CA ALA A 135 -19.82 19.71 -2.02
C ALA A 135 -18.73 19.85 -3.11
N TYR A 136 -18.52 18.81 -3.92
CA TYR A 136 -17.56 18.85 -5.03
C TYR A 136 -18.00 19.79 -6.17
N LEU A 137 -19.28 19.75 -6.57
CA LEU A 137 -19.82 20.67 -7.57
C LEU A 137 -19.72 22.14 -7.13
N ARG A 138 -19.94 22.44 -5.84
CA ARG A 138 -19.68 23.77 -5.27
C ARG A 138 -18.19 24.16 -5.34
N CYS A 139 -17.27 23.21 -5.13
CA CYS A 139 -15.82 23.49 -5.28
C CYS A 139 -15.46 23.86 -6.73
N ILE A 140 -16.05 23.17 -7.71
CA ILE A 140 -15.90 23.50 -9.14
C ILE A 140 -16.49 24.87 -9.47
N GLU A 141 -17.70 25.16 -8.97
CA GLU A 141 -18.37 26.45 -9.15
C GLU A 141 -17.53 27.63 -8.62
N ASN A 142 -16.82 27.43 -7.51
CA ASN A 142 -16.03 28.46 -6.81
C ASN A 142 -14.53 28.43 -7.16
N GLY A 143 -14.07 27.56 -8.07
CA GLY A 143 -12.66 27.46 -8.45
C GLY A 143 -11.72 27.00 -7.32
N VAL A 144 -12.23 26.27 -6.33
CA VAL A 144 -11.47 25.77 -5.18
C VAL A 144 -10.52 24.64 -5.59
N THR A 145 -9.31 24.58 -5.02
CA THR A 145 -8.31 23.55 -5.34
C THR A 145 -8.33 22.40 -4.32
N GLY A 146 -8.08 21.18 -4.79
CA GLY A 146 -8.03 19.99 -3.95
C GLY A 146 -6.79 19.89 -3.04
N PRO A 147 -6.82 19.02 -2.02
CA PRO A 147 -5.78 18.89 -1.00
C PRO A 147 -4.45 18.29 -1.50
N SER A 148 -4.43 17.69 -2.69
CA SER A 148 -3.22 17.26 -3.41
C SER A 148 -2.92 18.17 -4.61
N ALA A 149 -3.41 19.42 -4.57
CA ALA A 149 -3.39 20.39 -5.67
C ALA A 149 -4.18 19.94 -6.92
N GLU A 150 -5.24 19.15 -6.74
CA GLU A 150 -6.11 18.73 -7.84
C GLU A 150 -6.94 19.90 -8.38
N SER A 151 -7.03 20.04 -9.71
CA SER A 151 -7.73 21.16 -10.34
C SER A 151 -9.26 21.01 -10.30
N SER A 152 -9.95 22.12 -10.08
CA SER A 152 -11.40 22.30 -10.27
C SER A 152 -11.79 22.70 -11.70
N THR A 153 -10.82 22.91 -12.60
CA THR A 153 -11.09 23.41 -13.96
C THR A 153 -11.71 22.36 -14.86
N HIS A 154 -13.04 22.36 -14.97
CA HIS A 154 -13.79 21.60 -15.98
C HIS A 154 -14.23 22.50 -17.13
N PRO A 155 -14.15 22.07 -18.41
CA PRO A 155 -14.66 22.85 -19.54
C PRO A 155 -16.14 23.20 -19.37
N LYS A 156 -16.56 24.42 -19.72
CA LYS A 156 -17.96 24.85 -19.57
C LYS A 156 -18.98 24.02 -20.37
N SER A 157 -18.51 23.22 -21.34
CA SER A 157 -19.28 22.25 -22.11
C SER A 157 -19.55 20.92 -21.38
N ASP A 158 -18.90 20.66 -20.25
CA ASP A 158 -19.05 19.43 -19.47
C ASP A 158 -20.47 19.32 -18.86
N ALA A 159 -21.00 18.09 -18.75
CA ALA A 159 -22.27 17.78 -18.08
C ALA A 159 -22.30 18.24 -16.60
N ILE A 160 -21.13 18.31 -15.94
CA ILE A 160 -20.93 18.94 -14.62
C ILE A 160 -21.49 20.36 -14.58
N TRP A 161 -21.23 21.18 -15.61
CA TRP A 161 -21.68 22.58 -15.61
C TRP A 161 -23.19 22.73 -15.83
N ARG A 162 -23.86 21.75 -16.47
CA ARG A 162 -25.32 21.69 -16.50
C ARG A 162 -25.88 21.43 -15.11
N ALA A 163 -25.31 20.50 -14.35
CA ALA A 163 -25.74 20.26 -12.96
C ALA A 163 -25.48 21.45 -12.02
N ILE A 164 -24.42 22.22 -12.26
CA ILE A 164 -24.15 23.47 -11.51
C ILE A 164 -25.13 24.58 -11.88
N SER A 165 -25.47 24.72 -13.17
CA SER A 165 -26.25 25.86 -13.69
C SER A 165 -27.77 25.64 -13.69
N ASP A 166 -28.21 24.43 -14.01
CA ASP A 166 -29.62 24.06 -14.19
C ASP A 166 -30.19 23.30 -12.96
N GLY A 167 -29.31 22.74 -12.14
CA GLY A 167 -29.67 21.87 -11.02
C GLY A 167 -30.29 20.55 -11.46
N TRP A 168 -30.83 19.81 -10.50
CA TRP A 168 -31.62 18.59 -10.75
C TRP A 168 -32.68 18.40 -9.66
N THR A 169 -33.52 17.37 -9.78
CA THR A 169 -34.61 17.13 -8.82
C THR A 169 -34.10 16.54 -7.50
N TRP A 170 -34.56 17.11 -6.39
CA TRP A 170 -34.30 16.67 -5.02
C TRP A 170 -35.61 16.36 -4.32
N VAL A 171 -35.62 15.35 -3.46
CA VAL A 171 -36.67 15.22 -2.45
C VAL A 171 -36.33 16.16 -1.29
N THR A 172 -37.19 17.15 -1.07
CA THR A 172 -37.04 18.16 -0.02
C THR A 172 -38.03 17.88 1.10
N ILE A 173 -37.56 17.76 2.34
CA ILE A 173 -38.39 17.49 3.52
C ILE A 173 -38.50 18.77 4.36
N SER A 174 -39.70 19.09 4.86
CA SER A 174 -39.95 20.24 5.73
C SER A 174 -39.15 20.15 7.03
N SER A 175 -38.60 21.27 7.50
CA SER A 175 -37.83 21.34 8.76
C SER A 175 -38.64 20.85 9.96
N ALA A 176 -39.95 21.11 9.98
CA ALA A 176 -40.85 20.68 11.04
C ALA A 176 -40.91 19.16 11.23
N VAL A 177 -40.54 18.37 10.22
CA VAL A 177 -40.45 16.90 10.32
C VAL A 177 -39.23 16.48 11.15
N GLU A 178 -38.11 17.20 11.06
CA GLU A 178 -36.95 16.99 11.94
C GLU A 178 -37.30 17.34 13.38
N ASP A 179 -38.08 18.41 13.60
CA ASP A 179 -38.50 18.84 14.94
C ASP A 179 -39.45 17.82 15.59
N ALA A 180 -40.39 17.25 14.82
CA ALA A 180 -41.34 16.24 15.29
C ALA A 180 -40.72 14.83 15.38
N ILE A 181 -39.73 14.49 14.55
CA ILE A 181 -39.10 13.17 14.49
C ILE A 181 -37.56 13.32 14.44
N PRO A 182 -36.89 13.65 15.55
CA PRO A 182 -35.46 14.01 15.56
C PRO A 182 -34.49 12.90 15.12
N ILE A 183 -34.93 11.64 15.08
CA ILE A 183 -34.13 10.50 14.60
C ILE A 183 -34.16 10.37 13.06
N LEU A 184 -35.17 10.94 12.38
CA LEU A 184 -35.45 10.67 10.97
C LEU A 184 -34.30 11.04 10.02
N PRO A 185 -33.58 12.18 10.15
CA PRO A 185 -32.47 12.47 9.26
C PRO A 185 -31.37 11.41 9.34
N SER A 186 -31.05 10.91 10.54
CA SER A 186 -30.06 9.83 10.74
C SER A 186 -30.53 8.51 10.11
N PHE A 187 -31.81 8.18 10.26
CA PHE A 187 -32.42 6.98 9.70
C PHE A 187 -32.37 6.98 8.16
N LEU A 188 -32.89 8.04 7.52
CA LEU A 188 -32.91 8.17 6.06
C LEU A 188 -31.48 8.19 5.48
N GLN A 189 -30.56 8.89 6.14
CA GLN A 189 -29.16 8.93 5.75
C GLN A 189 -28.49 7.55 5.78
N SER A 190 -28.84 6.71 6.75
CA SER A 190 -28.34 5.34 6.84
C SER A 190 -28.86 4.46 5.71
N SER A 191 -30.12 4.64 5.28
CA SER A 191 -30.68 3.97 4.10
C SER A 191 -30.03 4.41 2.80
N LEU A 192 -29.80 5.72 2.62
CA LEU A 192 -29.12 6.26 1.42
C LEU A 192 -27.66 5.77 1.31
N ASN A 193 -27.02 5.43 2.43
CA ASN A 193 -25.73 4.77 2.44
C ASN A 193 -25.79 3.25 2.27
N SER A 194 -26.94 2.60 2.29
CA SER A 194 -27.01 1.14 2.18
C SER A 194 -26.49 0.65 0.81
N ALA A 195 -26.82 1.36 -0.27
CA ALA A 195 -26.27 1.13 -1.61
C ALA A 195 -24.74 1.33 -1.64
N ASN A 196 -24.23 2.37 -0.96
CA ASN A 196 -22.78 2.56 -0.80
C ASN A 196 -22.17 1.44 0.07
N SER A 197 -22.85 0.93 1.10
CA SER A 197 -22.32 -0.10 2.01
C SER A 197 -22.11 -1.46 1.33
N ILE A 198 -22.78 -1.69 0.20
CA ILE A 198 -22.58 -2.85 -0.68
C ILE A 198 -21.30 -2.70 -1.52
N GLN A 199 -20.82 -1.47 -1.76
CA GLN A 199 -19.67 -1.16 -2.64
C GLN A 199 -18.44 -0.58 -1.91
N LYS A 200 -18.61 0.05 -0.75
CA LYS A 200 -17.58 0.69 0.07
C LYS A 200 -17.96 0.57 1.56
N ASN A 201 -17.07 -0.03 2.34
CA ASN A 201 -17.30 -0.33 3.75
C ASN A 201 -17.52 0.94 4.61
N ILE A 202 -18.45 0.86 5.57
CA ILE A 202 -18.61 1.84 6.65
C ILE A 202 -17.51 1.57 7.69
N SER A 203 -16.81 2.61 8.14
CA SER A 203 -15.73 2.47 9.13
C SER A 203 -16.24 2.17 10.55
N GLU A 204 -15.43 1.50 11.37
CA GLU A 204 -15.78 1.22 12.77
C GLU A 204 -16.00 2.51 13.57
N LEU A 205 -15.34 3.61 13.18
CA LEU A 205 -15.54 4.93 13.77
C LEU A 205 -16.91 5.53 13.40
N GLU A 206 -17.38 5.35 12.17
CA GLU A 206 -18.74 5.78 11.78
C GLU A 206 -19.82 4.97 12.50
N VAL A 207 -19.61 3.67 12.70
CA VAL A 207 -20.48 2.83 13.54
C VAL A 207 -20.44 3.30 15.00
N ALA A 208 -19.27 3.65 15.54
CA ALA A 208 -19.16 4.21 16.89
C ALA A 208 -19.91 5.54 17.04
N MET A 209 -19.83 6.41 16.03
CA MET A 209 -20.60 7.66 15.95
C MET A 209 -22.11 7.42 15.82
N LEU A 210 -22.54 6.38 15.09
CA LEU A 210 -23.95 5.97 15.02
C LEU A 210 -24.46 5.54 16.40
N LEU A 211 -23.74 4.65 17.08
CA LEU A 211 -24.10 4.20 18.43
C LEU A 211 -24.14 5.38 19.42
N ALA A 212 -23.15 6.27 19.39
CA ALA A 212 -23.14 7.50 20.19
C ALA A 212 -24.38 8.39 19.92
N THR A 213 -24.78 8.54 18.65
CA THR A 213 -25.99 9.28 18.26
C THR A 213 -27.25 8.60 18.80
N CYS A 214 -27.37 7.27 18.70
CA CYS A 214 -28.47 6.50 19.27
C CYS A 214 -28.56 6.66 20.79
N PHE A 215 -27.43 6.60 21.51
CA PHE A 215 -27.39 6.82 22.96
C PHE A 215 -27.77 8.26 23.34
N GLY A 216 -27.28 9.26 22.61
CA GLY A 216 -27.67 10.66 22.81
C GLY A 216 -29.17 10.90 22.57
N LYS A 217 -29.80 10.08 21.73
CA LYS A 217 -31.25 10.06 21.47
C LYS A 217 -32.02 9.08 22.39
N GLY A 218 -31.40 8.58 23.46
CA GLY A 218 -32.05 7.80 24.52
C GLY A 218 -32.22 6.30 24.29
N MET A 219 -31.63 5.72 23.23
CA MET A 219 -31.73 4.29 22.94
C MET A 219 -30.88 3.42 23.88
N THR A 220 -31.35 2.22 24.20
CA THR A 220 -30.53 1.20 24.88
C THR A 220 -29.46 0.62 23.95
N LEU A 221 -28.41 -0.01 24.51
CA LEU A 221 -27.35 -0.65 23.72
C LEU A 221 -27.92 -1.70 22.75
N ALA A 222 -28.91 -2.51 23.17
CA ALA A 222 -29.53 -3.50 22.31
C ALA A 222 -30.29 -2.88 21.13
N GLN A 223 -31.02 -1.78 21.35
CA GLN A 223 -31.71 -1.04 20.29
C GLN A 223 -30.71 -0.36 19.33
N ALA A 224 -29.66 0.26 19.86
CA ALA A 224 -28.62 0.91 19.06
C ALA A 224 -27.82 -0.10 18.22
N VAL A 225 -27.47 -1.26 18.78
CA VAL A 225 -26.83 -2.37 18.08
C VAL A 225 -27.72 -2.90 16.97
N LYS A 226 -29.00 -3.21 17.26
CA LYS A 226 -29.96 -3.67 16.25
C LYS A 226 -30.11 -2.66 15.12
N HIS A 227 -30.19 -1.36 15.46
CA HIS A 227 -30.21 -0.29 14.45
C HIS A 227 -28.96 -0.32 13.57
N ALA A 228 -27.76 -0.38 14.17
CA ALA A 228 -26.50 -0.44 13.42
C ALA A 228 -26.39 -1.70 12.52
N GLU A 229 -26.83 -2.87 12.97
CA GLU A 229 -26.81 -4.13 12.19
C GLU A 229 -27.63 -4.08 10.89
N HIS A 230 -28.69 -3.28 10.85
CA HIS A 230 -29.48 -3.00 9.65
C HIS A 230 -28.77 -2.04 8.67
N THR A 231 -27.80 -1.25 9.14
CA THR A 231 -27.12 -0.21 8.34
C THR A 231 -25.76 -0.63 7.80
N SER A 232 -25.11 -1.63 8.40
CA SER A 232 -23.76 -2.05 8.02
C SER A 232 -23.63 -3.57 7.95
N GLN A 233 -23.29 -4.11 6.78
CA GLN A 233 -23.27 -5.55 6.53
C GLN A 233 -21.93 -6.24 6.91
N MET A 234 -20.80 -5.54 6.77
CA MET A 234 -19.46 -6.10 7.05
C MET A 234 -18.98 -5.89 8.49
N SER A 235 -19.31 -4.77 9.13
CA SER A 235 -18.94 -4.50 10.53
C SER A 235 -19.79 -5.26 11.55
N ARG A 236 -20.77 -6.08 11.13
CA ARG A 236 -21.65 -6.86 12.03
C ARG A 236 -20.91 -7.64 13.10
N THR A 237 -19.80 -8.29 12.73
CA THR A 237 -18.97 -9.05 13.68
C THR A 237 -18.27 -8.13 14.70
N SER A 238 -17.92 -6.91 14.28
CA SER A 238 -17.25 -5.89 15.11
C SER A 238 -18.21 -5.04 15.95
N ILE A 239 -19.51 -4.96 15.63
CA ILE A 239 -20.48 -4.06 16.31
C ILE A 239 -20.47 -4.27 17.84
N ASN A 240 -20.35 -5.50 18.32
CA ASN A 240 -20.29 -5.78 19.77
C ASN A 240 -19.02 -5.23 20.44
N ALA A 241 -17.86 -5.30 19.77
CA ALA A 241 -16.63 -4.69 20.24
C ALA A 241 -16.71 -3.15 20.21
N ILE A 242 -17.30 -2.58 19.15
CA ILE A 242 -17.52 -1.14 19.01
C ILE A 242 -18.45 -0.65 20.11
N GLY A 243 -19.60 -1.29 20.34
CA GLY A 243 -20.54 -0.95 21.41
C GLY A 243 -19.90 -1.06 22.80
N THR A 244 -19.07 -2.09 23.03
CA THR A 244 -18.28 -2.23 24.26
C THR A 244 -17.32 -1.05 24.46
N TYR A 245 -16.64 -0.61 23.39
CA TYR A 245 -15.77 0.56 23.44
C TYR A 245 -16.57 1.83 23.74
N VAL A 246 -17.64 2.09 22.99
CA VAL A 246 -18.48 3.28 23.15
C VAL A 246 -19.01 3.38 24.57
N MET A 247 -19.50 2.28 25.15
CA MET A 247 -20.02 2.28 26.52
C MET A 247 -18.96 2.49 27.62
N LYS A 248 -17.68 2.18 27.37
CA LYS A 248 -16.63 2.16 28.41
C LYS A 248 -15.57 3.26 28.29
N PHE A 249 -15.27 3.74 27.09
CA PHE A 249 -14.04 4.53 26.82
C PHE A 249 -14.26 5.82 26.01
N SER A 250 -15.52 6.17 25.68
CA SER A 250 -15.83 7.33 24.81
C SER A 250 -16.02 8.66 25.56
N GLY A 251 -16.08 8.62 26.88
CA GLY A 251 -16.38 9.76 27.76
C GLY A 251 -17.78 9.64 28.40
N HIS A 252 -18.34 10.76 28.85
CA HIS A 252 -19.63 10.75 29.55
C HIS A 252 -20.80 10.55 28.57
N ALA A 253 -21.85 9.87 29.07
CA ALA A 253 -23.09 9.70 28.33
C ALA A 253 -23.65 11.08 27.90
N GLY A 254 -23.98 11.20 26.62
CA GLY A 254 -24.60 12.39 26.03
C GLY A 254 -23.70 13.27 25.15
N SER A 255 -22.38 13.36 25.41
CA SER A 255 -21.49 14.22 24.60
C SER A 255 -20.34 13.50 23.87
N PHE A 256 -20.00 12.28 24.28
CA PHE A 256 -19.07 11.38 23.57
C PHE A 256 -17.78 12.07 23.03
N PRO A 257 -17.10 12.91 23.83
CA PRO A 257 -16.18 13.92 23.30
C PRO A 257 -14.92 13.29 22.68
N ILE A 258 -14.52 12.10 23.14
CA ILE A 258 -13.41 11.34 22.55
C ILE A 258 -13.77 10.89 21.14
N LEU A 259 -15.00 10.42 20.88
CA LEU A 259 -15.43 9.99 19.55
C LEU A 259 -15.55 11.18 18.58
N HIS A 260 -16.09 12.32 19.03
CA HIS A 260 -16.10 13.54 18.22
C HIS A 260 -14.67 14.01 17.88
N PHE A 261 -13.74 13.96 18.84
CA PHE A 261 -12.32 14.23 18.59
C PHE A 261 -11.70 13.25 17.57
N LEU A 262 -11.87 11.93 17.75
CA LEU A 262 -11.42 10.92 16.77
C LEU A 262 -12.00 11.20 15.36
N SER A 263 -13.29 11.55 15.28
CA SER A 263 -13.97 11.88 14.03
C SER A 263 -13.38 13.13 13.38
N ASN A 264 -13.17 14.22 14.14
CA ASN A 264 -12.66 15.47 13.58
C ASN A 264 -11.19 15.33 13.14
N PHE A 265 -10.34 14.72 13.97
CA PHE A 265 -8.92 14.54 13.64
C PHE A 265 -8.71 13.58 12.45
N SER A 266 -9.49 12.50 12.33
CA SER A 266 -9.37 11.56 11.20
C SER A 266 -9.68 12.19 9.83
N LYS A 267 -10.54 13.22 9.79
CA LYS A 267 -10.83 13.98 8.55
C LYS A 267 -9.58 14.72 8.05
N VAL A 268 -8.79 15.31 8.95
CA VAL A 268 -7.51 16.00 8.62
C VAL A 268 -6.48 15.04 8.03
N HIS A 269 -6.53 13.75 8.40
CA HIS A 269 -5.60 12.73 7.95
C HIS A 269 -6.12 11.83 6.81
N SER A 270 -7.22 12.22 6.16
CA SER A 270 -7.75 11.52 4.97
C SER A 270 -8.21 10.07 5.21
N SER A 271 -8.55 9.69 6.44
CA SER A 271 -8.66 8.28 6.83
C SER A 271 -10.10 7.77 6.99
N SER A 272 -10.72 7.35 5.89
CA SER A 272 -11.83 6.37 5.92
C SER A 272 -11.27 4.95 6.05
N MET A 273 -10.45 4.72 7.07
CA MET A 273 -9.72 3.48 7.30
C MET A 273 -10.52 2.48 8.12
N LEU A 274 -10.36 1.20 7.80
CA LEU A 274 -10.88 0.07 8.57
C LEU A 274 -9.82 -0.42 9.55
N LEU A 275 -10.25 -0.85 10.73
CA LEU A 275 -9.38 -1.48 11.73
C LEU A 275 -9.40 -3.01 11.61
N GLY A 276 -10.57 -3.57 11.32
CA GLY A 276 -10.85 -4.99 11.36
C GLY A 276 -11.24 -5.49 12.76
N GLU A 277 -12.05 -6.55 12.77
CA GLU A 277 -12.65 -7.13 13.98
C GLU A 277 -11.65 -7.51 15.07
N ASP A 278 -10.57 -8.22 14.72
CA ASP A 278 -9.51 -8.60 15.65
C ASP A 278 -8.91 -7.37 16.37
N MET A 279 -8.68 -6.31 15.62
CA MET A 279 -8.06 -5.08 16.09
C MET A 279 -9.03 -4.30 17.00
N MET A 280 -10.27 -4.11 16.55
CA MET A 280 -11.31 -3.44 17.33
C MET A 280 -11.64 -4.21 18.62
N THR A 281 -11.69 -5.54 18.55
CA THR A 281 -11.89 -6.42 19.72
C THR A 281 -10.72 -6.30 20.69
N GLN A 282 -9.47 -6.29 20.22
CA GLN A 282 -8.31 -6.07 21.09
C GLN A 282 -8.39 -4.70 21.78
N ILE A 283 -8.69 -3.63 21.05
CA ILE A 283 -8.82 -2.27 21.63
C ILE A 283 -9.96 -2.21 22.67
N ALA A 284 -11.10 -2.86 22.42
CA ALA A 284 -12.26 -2.86 23.32
C ALA A 284 -12.12 -3.78 24.54
N THR A 285 -11.37 -4.89 24.45
CA THR A 285 -11.37 -5.95 25.47
C THR A 285 -10.03 -6.22 26.14
N MET A 286 -8.91 -5.70 25.61
CA MET A 286 -7.59 -5.95 26.18
C MET A 286 -7.53 -5.49 27.65
N ASP A 287 -7.18 -6.42 28.55
CA ASP A 287 -6.86 -6.13 29.94
C ASP A 287 -5.39 -5.70 30.09
N PHE A 288 -5.17 -4.55 30.72
CA PHE A 288 -3.85 -3.99 31.07
C PHE A 288 -3.36 -4.42 32.45
N LYS A 289 -4.05 -5.35 33.13
CA LYS A 289 -3.70 -5.87 34.46
C LYS A 289 -3.67 -4.79 35.55
N SER A 290 -4.59 -3.83 35.47
CA SER A 290 -4.81 -2.80 36.49
C SER A 290 -6.24 -2.89 36.99
N SER A 291 -6.41 -2.92 38.30
CA SER A 291 -7.72 -2.88 38.96
C SER A 291 -8.30 -1.46 39.08
N THR A 292 -7.49 -0.42 38.87
CA THR A 292 -7.86 0.98 39.14
C THR A 292 -8.00 1.85 37.89
N ASN A 293 -7.39 1.47 36.76
CA ASN A 293 -7.45 2.24 35.52
C ASN A 293 -7.72 1.32 34.32
N MET A 294 -8.73 1.66 33.52
CA MET A 294 -9.13 0.88 32.34
C MET A 294 -8.46 1.35 31.03
N TYR A 295 -7.58 2.35 31.10
CA TYR A 295 -6.77 2.93 30.02
C TYR A 295 -7.57 3.54 28.85
N PRO A 296 -8.59 4.40 29.10
CA PRO A 296 -9.39 5.01 28.03
C PRO A 296 -8.55 5.84 27.06
N MET A 297 -7.56 6.61 27.52
CA MET A 297 -6.78 7.50 26.65
C MET A 297 -5.76 6.75 25.79
N THR A 298 -5.13 5.71 26.33
CA THR A 298 -4.25 4.81 25.58
C THR A 298 -5.04 4.09 24.49
N ARG A 299 -6.26 3.61 24.78
CA ARG A 299 -7.15 2.99 23.78
C ARG A 299 -7.55 3.98 22.68
N ALA A 300 -7.92 5.20 23.05
CA ALA A 300 -8.23 6.28 22.10
C ALA A 300 -7.01 6.64 21.23
N ALA A 301 -5.82 6.71 21.83
CA ALA A 301 -4.58 6.99 21.11
C ALA A 301 -4.16 5.85 20.17
N ILE A 302 -4.43 4.58 20.52
CA ILE A 302 -4.23 3.43 19.62
C ILE A 302 -5.16 3.55 18.40
N TRP A 303 -6.45 3.82 18.63
CA TRP A 303 -7.41 4.01 17.53
C TRP A 303 -7.01 5.20 16.65
N LEU A 304 -6.65 6.34 17.25
CA LEU A 304 -6.15 7.51 16.51
C LEU A 304 -4.89 7.20 15.68
N THR A 305 -3.98 6.38 16.22
CA THR A 305 -2.78 5.95 15.50
C THR A 305 -3.12 5.11 14.28
N LEU A 306 -4.09 4.19 14.39
CA LEU A 306 -4.59 3.40 13.27
C LEU A 306 -5.31 4.27 12.23
N LEU A 307 -6.10 5.26 12.65
CA LEU A 307 -6.73 6.22 11.73
C LEU A 307 -5.66 7.04 10.99
N ALA A 308 -4.62 7.51 11.68
CA ALA A 308 -3.52 8.26 11.07
C ALA A 308 -2.55 7.41 10.20
N CYS A 309 -2.94 6.19 9.81
CA CYS A 309 -2.11 5.27 9.02
C CYS A 309 -1.49 5.95 7.77
N PRO A 310 -0.18 5.81 7.53
CA PRO A 310 0.43 6.14 6.25
C PRO A 310 -0.09 5.26 5.11
N LYS A 311 -0.20 5.79 3.89
CA LYS A 311 -0.70 5.03 2.71
C LYS A 311 0.14 3.79 2.39
N ASN A 312 1.45 3.81 2.65
CA ASN A 312 2.34 2.63 2.48
C ASN A 312 2.12 1.53 3.53
N HIS A 313 1.31 1.80 4.56
CA HIS A 313 0.86 0.84 5.58
C HIS A 313 -0.65 0.56 5.50
N GLU A 314 -1.33 1.04 4.46
CA GLU A 314 -2.70 0.65 4.13
C GLU A 314 -2.67 -0.62 3.27
N ARG A 315 -3.57 -1.57 3.55
CA ARG A 315 -3.84 -2.70 2.64
C ARG A 315 -5.34 -2.98 2.61
N ASP A 316 -5.91 -2.95 1.41
CA ASP A 316 -7.34 -3.25 1.16
C ASP A 316 -8.28 -2.38 2.02
N GLY A 317 -7.89 -1.13 2.29
CA GLY A 317 -8.59 -0.18 3.16
C GLY A 317 -8.36 -0.37 4.67
N PHE A 318 -7.58 -1.39 5.08
CA PHE A 318 -7.25 -1.65 6.48
C PHE A 318 -5.92 -1.00 6.90
N ALA A 319 -5.91 -0.42 8.11
CA ALA A 319 -4.70 0.10 8.74
C ALA A 319 -3.76 -1.03 9.20
N ARG A 320 -2.48 -0.97 8.79
CA ARG A 320 -1.42 -1.93 9.19
C ARG A 320 -0.16 -1.23 9.72
N ASN A 321 -0.26 0.02 10.18
CA ASN A 321 0.83 0.73 10.84
C ASN A 321 1.06 0.28 12.30
N LEU A 322 0.04 -0.32 12.92
CA LEU A 322 0.15 -1.15 14.12
C LEU A 322 -0.41 -2.55 13.82
N ILE A 323 0.17 -3.57 14.45
CA ILE A 323 -0.32 -4.95 14.43
C ILE A 323 -0.61 -5.47 15.83
N ARG A 324 -1.35 -6.59 15.95
CA ARG A 324 -1.81 -7.19 17.21
C ARG A 324 -0.71 -7.34 18.27
N SER A 325 0.51 -7.73 17.85
CA SER A 325 1.68 -7.89 18.73
C SER A 325 2.23 -6.57 19.28
N ASP A 326 2.06 -5.45 18.55
CA ASP A 326 2.50 -4.13 19.01
C ASP A 326 1.62 -3.66 20.19
N ILE A 327 0.31 -3.84 20.07
CA ILE A 327 -0.67 -3.50 21.12
C ILE A 327 -0.54 -4.45 22.31
N GLU A 328 -0.35 -5.76 22.06
CA GLU A 328 -0.11 -6.76 23.10
C GLU A 328 1.11 -6.42 23.96
N ARG A 329 2.12 -5.75 23.39
CA ARG A 329 3.31 -5.29 24.11
C ARG A 329 2.98 -4.29 25.22
N LEU A 330 1.96 -3.45 25.04
CA LEU A 330 1.61 -2.37 25.98
C LEU A 330 1.18 -2.91 27.36
N ARG A 331 0.66 -4.14 27.43
CA ARG A 331 0.30 -4.82 28.68
C ARG A 331 1.35 -5.81 29.22
N GLN A 332 2.50 -5.95 28.55
CA GLN A 332 3.60 -6.78 29.03
C GLN A 332 4.30 -6.09 30.21
N ALA A 333 4.73 -6.85 31.21
CA ALA A 333 5.29 -6.31 32.45
C ALA A 333 6.47 -5.33 32.24
N ALA A 334 7.27 -5.53 31.18
CA ALA A 334 8.38 -4.64 30.82
C ALA A 334 7.95 -3.27 30.26
N CYS A 335 6.78 -3.19 29.61
CA CYS A 335 6.25 -1.96 28.99
C CYS A 335 5.16 -1.29 29.82
N LEU A 336 4.47 -2.06 30.67
CA LEU A 336 3.30 -1.61 31.44
C LEU A 336 3.58 -0.33 32.27
N PRO A 337 4.72 -0.17 32.99
CA PRO A 337 5.00 1.07 33.73
C PRO A 337 5.08 2.31 32.83
N MET A 338 5.64 2.18 31.62
CA MET A 338 5.66 3.28 30.64
C MET A 338 4.27 3.53 30.07
N THR A 339 3.46 2.49 29.87
CA THR A 339 2.07 2.59 29.43
C THR A 339 1.20 3.29 30.47
N THR A 340 1.37 3.00 31.77
CA THR A 340 0.68 3.72 32.86
C THR A 340 1.08 5.20 32.92
N LYS A 341 2.38 5.51 32.77
CA LYS A 341 2.84 6.91 32.70
C LYS A 341 2.29 7.65 31.47
N ALA A 342 2.19 6.97 30.33
CA ALA A 342 1.59 7.51 29.12
C ALA A 342 0.08 7.75 29.26
N GLU A 343 -0.66 6.81 29.87
CA GLU A 343 -2.09 7.01 30.17
C GLU A 343 -2.31 8.26 31.01
N GLN A 344 -1.55 8.46 32.09
CA GLN A 344 -1.65 9.66 32.93
C GLN A 344 -1.36 10.93 32.13
N MET A 345 -0.23 10.96 31.40
CA MET A 345 0.14 12.11 30.56
C MET A 345 -0.94 12.46 29.51
N LEU A 346 -1.58 11.45 28.92
CA LEU A 346 -2.67 11.65 27.96
C LEU A 346 -3.96 12.11 28.63
N GLN A 347 -4.27 11.65 29.85
CA GLN A 347 -5.39 12.15 30.65
C GLN A 347 -5.18 13.62 31.05
N ASP A 348 -3.98 13.99 31.52
CA ASP A 348 -3.63 15.36 31.89
C ASP A 348 -3.73 16.30 30.66
N ALA A 349 -3.18 15.87 29.52
CA ALA A 349 -3.27 16.60 28.27
C ALA A 349 -4.71 16.71 27.73
N TRP A 350 -5.55 15.70 27.95
CA TRP A 350 -6.97 15.75 27.61
C TRP A 350 -7.75 16.74 28.49
N GLY A 351 -7.42 16.84 29.79
CA GLY A 351 -7.99 17.87 30.67
C GLY A 351 -7.69 19.29 30.17
N ILE A 352 -6.47 19.54 29.69
CA ILE A 352 -6.08 20.82 29.06
C ILE A 352 -6.84 21.04 27.75
N HIS A 353 -6.95 20.00 26.90
CA HIS A 353 -7.71 20.05 25.64
C HIS A 353 -9.18 20.48 25.90
N GLN A 354 -9.84 19.85 26.86
CA GLN A 354 -11.23 20.15 27.21
C GLN A 354 -11.40 21.55 27.81
N SER A 355 -10.47 22.04 28.64
CA SER A 355 -10.58 23.38 29.24
C SER A 355 -10.48 24.51 28.20
N ILE A 356 -9.65 24.33 27.16
CA ILE A 356 -9.54 25.30 26.06
C ILE A 356 -10.83 25.29 25.21
N HIS A 357 -11.35 24.12 24.84
CA HIS A 357 -12.62 23.98 24.13
C HIS A 357 -13.82 24.51 24.93
N ALA A 358 -13.77 24.48 26.27
CA ALA A 358 -14.75 25.10 27.15
C ALA A 358 -14.65 26.65 27.25
N GLY A 359 -13.78 27.29 26.45
CA GLY A 359 -13.68 28.74 26.34
C GLY A 359 -12.76 29.42 27.36
N GLN A 360 -11.99 28.66 28.16
CA GLN A 360 -11.00 29.25 29.06
C GLN A 360 -9.74 29.72 28.32
N GLY A 361 -9.50 29.25 27.09
CA GLY A 361 -8.38 29.66 26.23
C GLY A 361 -8.80 30.62 25.10
N LYS A 362 -9.19 31.86 25.43
CA LYS A 362 -9.73 32.88 24.47
C LYS A 362 -8.84 33.29 23.28
N HIS A 363 -7.63 32.74 23.15
CA HIS A 363 -6.66 33.08 22.11
C HIS A 363 -6.06 31.88 21.35
N ILE A 364 -6.54 30.65 21.60
CA ILE A 364 -6.02 29.45 20.92
C ILE A 364 -7.14 28.86 20.05
N ASP A 365 -6.87 28.70 18.76
CA ASP A 365 -7.74 28.00 17.82
C ASP A 365 -7.97 26.54 18.26
N GLY A 366 -9.23 26.13 18.41
CA GLY A 366 -9.59 24.77 18.82
C GLY A 366 -9.07 23.70 17.86
N HIS A 367 -8.95 24.01 16.56
CA HIS A 367 -8.35 23.10 15.58
C HIS A 367 -6.84 22.93 15.79
N HIS A 368 -6.12 23.95 16.28
CA HIS A 368 -4.73 23.81 16.71
C HIS A 368 -4.60 22.87 17.93
N VAL A 369 -5.50 22.98 18.91
CA VAL A 369 -5.51 22.13 20.11
C VAL A 369 -5.77 20.66 19.74
N ASP A 370 -6.75 20.39 18.87
CA ASP A 370 -7.02 19.06 18.32
C ASP A 370 -5.78 18.47 17.62
N ASN A 371 -5.10 19.28 16.80
CA ASN A 371 -3.87 18.89 16.11
C ASN A 371 -2.73 18.55 17.09
N CYS A 372 -2.54 19.34 18.13
CA CYS A 372 -1.51 19.12 19.15
C CYS A 372 -1.78 17.85 19.96
N PHE A 373 -3.01 17.67 20.47
CA PHE A 373 -3.37 16.48 21.25
C PHE A 373 -3.29 15.20 20.41
N GLY A 374 -3.80 15.21 19.17
CA GLY A 374 -3.73 14.03 18.32
C GLY A 374 -2.31 13.63 17.89
N ARG A 375 -1.43 14.61 17.65
CA ARG A 375 0.00 14.32 17.44
C ARG A 375 0.67 13.75 18.69
N LEU A 376 0.30 14.21 19.89
CA LEU A 376 0.79 13.62 21.15
C LEU A 376 0.36 12.16 21.26
N CYS A 377 -0.92 11.85 21.05
CA CYS A 377 -1.46 10.48 21.03
C CYS A 377 -0.68 9.56 20.06
N ILE A 378 -0.54 9.97 18.80
CA ILE A 378 0.14 9.19 17.75
C ILE A 378 1.61 8.95 18.10
N ARG A 379 2.34 10.00 18.50
CA ARG A 379 3.76 9.88 18.86
C ARG A 379 3.96 8.99 20.09
N THR A 380 3.07 9.08 21.06
CA THR A 380 3.12 8.27 22.29
C THR A 380 2.97 6.78 21.99
N ILE A 381 1.93 6.38 21.23
CA ILE A 381 1.75 4.96 20.88
C ILE A 381 2.85 4.45 19.97
N LEU A 382 3.28 5.23 18.96
CA LEU A 382 4.37 4.81 18.08
C LEU A 382 5.72 4.71 18.81
N HIS A 383 5.95 5.51 19.85
CA HIS A 383 7.09 5.33 20.76
C HIS A 383 6.93 4.05 21.60
N LEU A 384 5.80 3.88 22.30
CA LEU A 384 5.50 2.68 23.11
C LEU A 384 5.43 1.37 22.32
N CYS A 385 5.34 1.43 20.99
CA CYS A 385 5.38 0.29 20.07
C CYS A 385 6.72 0.14 19.30
N ASN A 386 7.71 1.02 19.47
CA ASN A 386 8.95 1.11 18.66
C ASN A 386 8.67 1.24 17.13
N LYS A 387 7.56 1.89 16.76
CA LYS A 387 7.13 2.13 15.37
C LYS A 387 7.32 3.57 14.91
N ALA A 388 7.96 4.44 15.70
CA ALA A 388 8.14 5.87 15.37
C ALA A 388 8.74 6.13 13.96
N LYS A 389 9.71 5.30 13.52
CA LYS A 389 10.32 5.39 12.18
C LYS A 389 9.44 4.87 11.03
N THR A 390 8.54 3.92 11.29
CA THR A 390 7.84 3.15 10.24
C THR A 390 6.33 3.37 10.23
N GLY A 391 5.67 3.37 11.40
CA GLY A 391 4.23 3.58 11.53
C GLY A 391 3.78 5.05 11.56
N SER A 392 4.71 6.01 11.49
CA SER A 392 4.42 7.45 11.49
C SER A 392 4.44 8.05 10.09
N ARG A 393 3.49 8.93 9.77
CA ARG A 393 3.59 9.83 8.60
C ARG A 393 4.75 10.82 8.71
N GLU A 394 5.26 11.07 9.92
CA GLU A 394 6.37 12.00 10.16
C GLU A 394 7.75 11.33 9.99
N CYS A 395 7.83 10.00 9.89
CA CYS A 395 9.05 9.18 9.77
C CYS A 395 10.20 9.57 10.73
N LYS A 396 9.85 10.08 11.91
CA LYS A 396 10.77 10.66 12.90
C LYS A 396 10.79 9.85 14.17
N GLU A 397 11.99 9.68 14.73
CA GLU A 397 12.19 8.99 16.00
C GLU A 397 12.09 9.99 17.15
N PHE A 398 10.99 9.93 17.90
CA PHE A 398 10.75 10.79 19.05
C PHE A 398 11.36 10.14 20.29
N ALA A 399 12.62 10.48 20.58
CA ALA A 399 13.25 10.16 21.85
C ALA A 399 12.76 11.12 22.95
N SER A 400 12.35 10.60 24.10
CA SER A 400 12.21 11.40 25.30
C SER A 400 13.61 11.84 25.74
N LYS A 401 13.88 13.16 25.73
CA LYS A 401 14.99 13.70 26.51
C LYS A 401 14.61 13.62 27.99
N SER A 402 14.89 12.49 28.63
CA SER A 402 14.93 12.36 30.09
C SER A 402 16.32 12.66 30.67
N ASP A 403 17.22 13.19 29.85
CA ASP A 403 18.48 13.79 30.31
C ASP A 403 18.24 15.26 30.65
N GLU A 404 17.64 15.51 31.81
CA GLU A 404 17.88 16.77 32.50
C GLU A 404 19.37 16.81 32.84
N LYS A 405 20.16 17.47 31.97
CA LYS A 405 21.57 17.71 32.27
C LYS A 405 21.62 18.48 33.59
N PRO A 406 22.41 18.03 34.59
CA PRO A 406 22.54 18.75 35.84
C PRO A 406 22.96 20.19 35.53
N ILE A 407 22.37 21.15 36.24
CA ILE A 407 22.73 22.57 36.12
C ILE A 407 24.15 22.70 36.70
N VAL A 408 25.14 22.68 35.81
CA VAL A 408 26.54 22.89 36.16
C VAL A 408 26.78 24.38 36.35
N ASP A 409 27.23 24.78 37.54
CA ASP A 409 27.76 26.12 37.76
C ASP A 409 29.01 26.32 36.90
N VAL A 410 28.90 27.19 35.90
CA VAL A 410 29.96 27.47 34.92
C VAL A 410 31.16 28.17 35.57
N LEU A 411 30.98 28.80 36.75
CA LEU A 411 32.04 29.51 37.46
C LEU A 411 32.95 28.58 38.28
N SER A 412 32.50 27.38 38.61
CA SER A 412 33.27 26.35 39.34
C SER A 412 33.60 25.10 38.51
N ALA A 413 33.13 25.04 37.26
CA ALA A 413 33.38 23.91 36.36
C ALA A 413 34.83 23.83 35.86
N LYS A 414 35.37 22.60 35.78
CA LYS A 414 36.69 22.33 35.18
C LYS A 414 36.71 22.64 33.67
N PRO A 415 37.85 23.08 33.09
CA PRO A 415 37.98 23.41 31.67
C PRO A 415 37.37 22.40 30.70
N HIS A 416 37.59 21.10 30.90
CA HIS A 416 37.02 20.07 30.01
C HIS A 416 35.48 19.97 30.08
N VAL A 417 34.89 20.25 31.25
CA VAL A 417 33.43 20.27 31.44
C VAL A 417 32.83 21.45 30.70
N VAL A 418 33.45 22.63 30.80
CA VAL A 418 33.05 23.83 30.05
C VAL A 418 33.16 23.59 28.54
N ALA A 419 34.26 22.97 28.08
CA ALA A 419 34.46 22.65 26.67
C ALA A 419 33.41 21.67 26.11
N LEU A 420 33.00 20.66 26.88
CA LEU A 420 31.93 19.73 26.50
C LEU A 420 30.53 20.37 26.54
N LEU A 421 30.29 21.32 27.44
CA LEU A 421 29.05 22.12 27.46
C LEU A 421 28.95 23.03 26.23
N GLN A 422 30.05 23.69 25.86
CA GLN A 422 30.13 24.52 24.65
C GLN A 422 30.04 23.71 23.35
N ASN A 423 30.51 22.46 23.35
CA ASN A 423 30.52 21.57 22.19
C ASN A 423 29.56 20.38 22.41
N ALA A 424 28.28 20.66 22.69
CA ALA A 424 27.28 19.68 23.10
C ALA A 424 26.98 18.54 22.09
N HIS A 425 27.53 18.59 20.88
CA HIS A 425 27.53 17.51 19.89
C HIS A 425 28.63 16.45 20.12
N MET A 426 29.57 16.71 21.04
CA MET A 426 30.65 15.80 21.40
C MET A 426 30.23 14.87 22.53
N THR A 427 30.35 13.57 22.29
CA THR A 427 29.97 12.49 23.20
C THR A 427 31.05 11.41 23.19
N MET A 428 31.32 10.80 24.34
CA MET A 428 32.29 9.71 24.46
C MET A 428 31.92 8.54 23.55
N GLY A 429 32.89 8.00 22.81
CA GLY A 429 32.65 6.98 21.78
C GLY A 429 31.94 7.48 20.52
N GLY A 430 31.57 8.76 20.45
CA GLY A 430 31.00 9.40 19.27
C GLY A 430 31.99 9.48 18.11
N ARG A 431 31.47 9.54 16.88
CA ARG A 431 32.27 9.60 15.65
C ARG A 431 32.31 11.02 15.10
N TYR A 432 33.50 11.48 14.74
CA TYR A 432 33.76 12.84 14.31
C TYR A 432 34.69 12.90 13.09
N THR A 433 34.53 13.96 12.29
CA THR A 433 35.46 14.32 11.21
C THR A 433 35.86 15.78 11.33
N ASN A 434 37.05 16.09 10.83
CA ASN A 434 37.54 17.45 10.64
C ASN A 434 38.25 17.49 9.29
N SER A 435 37.48 17.69 8.23
CA SER A 435 37.95 17.51 6.86
C SER A 435 38.92 18.58 6.36
N LYS A 436 39.14 19.65 7.13
CA LYS A 436 40.16 20.66 6.83
C LYS A 436 41.55 20.23 7.29
N GLU A 437 41.64 19.48 8.39
CA GLU A 437 42.91 19.11 9.03
C GLU A 437 43.23 17.60 8.85
N HIS A 438 42.21 16.74 8.65
CA HIS A 438 42.36 15.28 8.53
C HIS A 438 41.53 14.64 7.39
N GLY A 439 41.04 15.43 6.43
CA GLY A 439 40.39 14.92 5.21
C GLY A 439 39.14 14.06 5.43
N SER A 440 39.12 12.85 4.87
CA SER A 440 38.00 11.90 4.96
C SER A 440 38.06 10.95 6.17
N MET A 441 39.09 11.06 7.02
CA MET A 441 39.26 10.18 8.18
C MET A 441 38.15 10.38 9.23
N VAL A 442 37.66 9.26 9.76
CA VAL A 442 36.67 9.21 10.84
C VAL A 442 37.38 8.89 12.15
N PHE A 443 37.25 9.74 13.15
CA PHE A 443 37.82 9.55 14.47
C PHE A 443 36.74 9.24 15.51
N ILE A 444 37.11 8.51 16.56
CA ILE A 444 36.28 8.24 17.74
C ILE A 444 36.84 9.01 18.92
N LEU A 445 35.98 9.75 19.64
CA LEU A 445 36.36 10.44 20.87
C LEU A 445 36.62 9.43 22.00
N GLN A 446 37.87 9.35 22.45
CA GLN A 446 38.36 8.38 23.44
C GLN A 446 38.32 8.92 24.88
N SER A 447 38.81 10.13 25.09
CA SER A 447 38.87 10.81 26.38
C SER A 447 38.84 12.32 26.21
N VAL A 448 38.43 13.05 27.26
CA VAL A 448 38.61 14.50 27.37
C VAL A 448 39.17 14.78 28.77
N SER A 449 40.25 15.57 28.83
CA SER A 449 40.92 16.05 30.03
C SER A 449 41.04 17.58 29.97
N ASP A 450 41.51 18.20 31.06
CA ASP A 450 41.69 19.66 31.11
C ASP A 450 42.74 20.17 30.10
N ASP A 451 43.65 19.29 29.63
CA ASP A 451 44.68 19.60 28.63
C ASP A 451 44.21 19.40 27.17
N GLY A 452 43.10 18.70 26.93
CA GLY A 452 42.62 18.38 25.57
C GLY A 452 41.77 17.11 25.46
N ALA A 453 41.39 16.75 24.23
CA ALA A 453 40.65 15.53 23.93
C ALA A 453 41.48 14.55 23.07
N CYS A 454 41.41 13.26 23.37
CA CYS A 454 42.03 12.22 22.55
C CYS A 454 41.03 11.67 21.53
N MET A 455 41.41 11.65 20.25
CA MET A 455 40.62 11.16 19.13
C MET A 455 41.39 10.03 18.42
N ARG A 456 40.75 8.86 18.20
CA ARG A 456 41.36 7.70 17.51
C ARG A 456 40.74 7.43 16.15
N HIS A 457 41.56 7.37 15.10
CA HIS A 457 41.19 6.77 13.81
C HIS A 457 41.81 5.38 13.67
N THR A 458 41.07 4.41 13.10
CA THR A 458 41.60 3.08 12.79
C THR A 458 41.44 2.83 11.28
N PRO A 459 42.54 2.77 10.51
CA PRO A 459 42.49 2.50 9.07
C PRO A 459 42.15 1.03 8.77
N PHE A 460 41.93 0.70 7.49
CA PHE A 460 41.75 -0.70 7.06
C PHE A 460 43.00 -1.56 7.29
N PHE A 461 44.19 -0.96 7.19
CA PHE A 461 45.50 -1.60 7.31
C PHE A 461 46.44 -0.64 8.04
N GLY A 462 47.31 -1.19 8.91
CA GLY A 462 48.23 -0.41 9.74
C GLY A 462 47.67 -0.04 11.12
N ASP A 463 48.47 0.69 11.88
CA ASP A 463 48.18 1.03 13.28
C ASP A 463 47.10 2.12 13.42
N SER A 464 46.50 2.21 14.62
CA SER A 464 45.56 3.27 14.93
C SER A 464 46.26 4.61 15.13
N ILE A 465 45.67 5.68 14.58
CA ILE A 465 46.16 7.05 14.66
C ILE A 465 45.44 7.76 15.80
N ASP A 466 46.16 8.01 16.89
CA ASP A 466 45.68 8.81 18.02
C ASP A 466 46.18 10.25 17.89
N ILE A 467 45.28 11.21 18.06
CA ILE A 467 45.60 12.64 18.05
C ILE A 467 45.07 13.32 19.32
N SER A 468 45.85 14.25 19.86
CA SER A 468 45.41 15.16 20.92
C SER A 468 44.87 16.44 20.30
N VAL A 469 43.64 16.81 20.66
CA VAL A 469 42.91 17.97 20.14
C VAL A 469 42.72 18.99 21.27
N PRO A 470 43.28 20.21 21.17
CA PRO A 470 43.04 21.27 22.15
C PRO A 470 41.55 21.58 22.31
N LEU A 471 41.11 21.86 23.54
CA LEU A 471 39.70 22.06 23.88
C LEU A 471 39.01 23.15 23.02
N GLU A 472 39.72 24.23 22.69
CA GLU A 472 39.25 25.30 21.82
C GLU A 472 39.04 24.90 20.35
N SER A 473 39.69 23.82 19.89
CA SER A 473 39.61 23.31 18.53
C SER A 473 38.50 22.27 18.35
N LEU A 474 37.85 21.81 19.42
CA LEU A 474 36.70 20.87 19.35
C LEU A 474 35.55 21.40 18.49
N LYS A 475 35.36 22.72 18.42
CA LYS A 475 34.37 23.39 17.55
C LYS A 475 34.57 23.15 16.05
N LYS A 476 35.78 22.74 15.62
CA LYS A 476 36.09 22.38 14.23
C LYS A 476 35.58 20.99 13.85
N TRP A 477 35.37 20.11 14.83
CA TRP A 477 34.99 18.72 14.65
C TRP A 477 33.49 18.57 14.49
N ARG A 478 33.05 17.89 13.43
CA ARG A 478 31.63 17.64 13.13
C ARG A 478 31.29 16.18 13.39
N SER A 479 30.13 15.91 13.99
CA SER A 479 29.65 14.54 14.17
C SER A 479 29.34 13.89 12.82
N THR A 480 29.69 12.61 12.66
CA THR A 480 29.41 11.84 11.44
C THR A 480 28.65 10.55 11.73
N LYS A 481 27.81 10.14 10.77
CA LYS A 481 27.18 8.81 10.74
C LYS A 481 28.06 7.76 10.05
N THR A 482 29.07 8.19 9.29
CA THR A 482 30.00 7.29 8.59
C THR A 482 30.63 6.34 9.60
N PRO A 483 30.57 5.01 9.38
CA PRO A 483 31.23 4.05 10.25
C PRO A 483 32.75 4.14 10.11
N MET A 484 33.47 3.62 11.11
CA MET A 484 34.89 3.37 10.96
C MET A 484 35.11 2.37 9.80
N PRO A 485 36.14 2.55 8.96
CA PRO A 485 36.55 1.56 7.97
C PRO A 485 36.59 0.15 8.55
N LYS A 486 35.98 -0.82 7.85
CA LYS A 486 35.97 -2.23 8.22
C LYS A 486 36.10 -3.10 6.98
N LEU A 487 37.05 -4.03 6.98
CA LEU A 487 37.17 -5.04 5.93
C LEU A 487 36.01 -6.04 6.01
N CYS A 488 35.53 -6.48 4.84
CA CYS A 488 34.61 -7.61 4.79
C CYS A 488 35.38 -8.89 5.15
N ASP A 489 34.77 -9.75 5.96
CA ASP A 489 35.35 -11.04 6.32
C ASP A 489 35.46 -11.96 5.09
N VAL A 490 36.59 -12.68 4.96
CA VAL A 490 36.88 -13.51 3.78
C VAL A 490 35.88 -14.68 3.65
N THR A 491 35.40 -15.21 4.76
CA THR A 491 34.36 -16.25 4.77
C THR A 491 33.02 -15.66 4.32
N MET A 492 32.67 -14.46 4.78
CA MET A 492 31.49 -13.73 4.28
C MET A 492 31.58 -13.43 2.78
N VAL A 493 32.73 -12.99 2.25
CA VAL A 493 32.91 -12.78 0.81
C VAL A 493 32.63 -14.09 0.06
N THR A 494 33.33 -15.17 0.44
CA THR A 494 33.20 -16.48 -0.21
C THR A 494 31.76 -16.99 -0.21
N MET A 495 30.99 -16.85 0.88
CA MET A 495 29.60 -17.28 0.95
C MET A 495 28.58 -16.35 0.27
N ARG A 496 28.97 -15.13 -0.12
CA ARG A 496 28.05 -14.11 -0.65
C ARG A 496 28.26 -13.76 -2.12
N MET A 497 29.25 -14.36 -2.79
CA MET A 497 29.42 -14.20 -4.24
C MET A 497 28.23 -14.77 -5.03
N PRO A 498 27.78 -14.12 -6.13
CA PRO A 498 26.57 -14.52 -6.85
C PRO A 498 26.56 -15.96 -7.39
N ASN A 499 27.73 -16.53 -7.68
CA ASN A 499 27.87 -17.90 -8.19
C ASN A 499 27.56 -19.00 -7.15
N VAL A 500 27.58 -18.66 -5.85
CA VAL A 500 27.29 -19.60 -4.75
C VAL A 500 26.15 -19.14 -3.84
N HIS A 501 25.72 -17.88 -3.94
CA HIS A 501 24.67 -17.34 -3.09
C HIS A 501 23.31 -18.01 -3.40
N PRO A 502 22.63 -18.60 -2.40
CA PRO A 502 21.42 -19.41 -2.62
C PRO A 502 20.30 -18.72 -3.41
N ALA A 503 20.16 -17.38 -3.31
CA ALA A 503 19.12 -16.65 -4.04
C ALA A 503 19.37 -16.66 -5.56
N PHE A 504 20.63 -16.55 -6.00
CA PHE A 504 20.99 -16.61 -7.42
C PHE A 504 20.93 -18.04 -7.97
N VAL A 505 21.27 -19.04 -7.14
CA VAL A 505 21.10 -20.46 -7.48
C VAL A 505 19.61 -20.82 -7.64
N GLU A 506 18.74 -20.36 -6.73
CA GLU A 506 17.28 -20.56 -6.84
C GLU A 506 16.71 -19.86 -8.09
N GLU A 507 17.17 -18.64 -8.41
CA GLU A 507 16.77 -17.91 -9.61
C GLU A 507 17.19 -18.64 -10.91
N HIS A 508 18.43 -19.12 -10.98
CA HIS A 508 18.93 -19.86 -12.12
C HIS A 508 18.14 -21.16 -12.35
N GLN A 509 17.87 -21.93 -11.28
CA GLN A 509 17.01 -23.11 -11.35
C GLN A 509 15.59 -22.76 -11.82
N ARG A 510 15.00 -21.66 -11.33
CA ARG A 510 13.68 -21.19 -11.77
C ARG A 510 13.66 -20.87 -13.26
N ALA A 511 14.68 -20.19 -13.77
CA ALA A 511 14.81 -19.88 -15.19
C ALA A 511 14.89 -21.15 -16.05
N MET A 512 15.66 -22.17 -15.62
CA MET A 512 15.72 -23.46 -16.32
C MET A 512 14.37 -24.19 -16.33
N VAL A 513 13.64 -24.21 -15.21
CA VAL A 513 12.27 -24.75 -15.16
C VAL A 513 11.35 -24.03 -16.14
N THR A 514 11.42 -22.69 -16.20
CA THR A 514 10.63 -21.90 -17.16
C THR A 514 10.93 -22.28 -18.61
N VAL A 515 12.20 -22.43 -18.97
CA VAL A 515 12.62 -22.82 -20.34
C VAL A 515 12.10 -24.22 -20.68
N ALA A 516 12.26 -25.20 -19.79
CA ALA A 516 11.76 -26.56 -20.00
C ALA A 516 10.23 -26.60 -20.14
N LEU A 517 9.50 -25.83 -19.31
CA LEU A 517 8.04 -25.72 -19.38
C LEU A 517 7.58 -25.11 -20.71
N HIS A 518 8.23 -24.03 -21.16
CA HIS A 518 8.00 -23.42 -22.48
C HIS A 518 8.25 -24.41 -23.63
N ALA A 519 9.33 -25.20 -23.56
CA ALA A 519 9.67 -26.19 -24.59
C ALA A 519 8.61 -27.31 -24.66
N VAL A 520 8.18 -27.85 -23.51
CA VAL A 520 7.10 -28.84 -23.40
C VAL A 520 5.78 -28.27 -23.92
N HIS A 521 5.46 -27.02 -23.57
CA HIS A 521 4.24 -26.36 -24.04
C HIS A 521 4.26 -26.17 -25.57
N LYS A 522 5.32 -25.59 -26.14
CA LYS A 522 5.48 -25.38 -27.59
C LYS A 522 5.44 -26.68 -28.40
N LYS A 523 5.91 -27.80 -27.83
CA LYS A 523 5.91 -29.13 -28.47
C LYS A 523 4.52 -29.79 -28.49
N HIS A 524 3.63 -29.42 -27.57
CA HIS A 524 2.32 -30.06 -27.38
C HIS A 524 1.12 -29.11 -27.52
N SER A 525 1.34 -27.82 -27.75
CA SER A 525 0.31 -26.82 -28.00
C SER A 525 -0.47 -27.12 -29.28
N SER A 526 -1.70 -27.63 -29.13
CA SER A 526 -2.68 -27.81 -30.22
C SER A 526 -3.92 -26.96 -29.92
N THR A 527 -3.94 -25.73 -30.44
CA THR A 527 -5.06 -24.79 -30.24
C THR A 527 -6.15 -24.93 -31.29
N SER A 528 -5.83 -25.39 -32.51
CA SER A 528 -6.77 -25.53 -33.64
C SER A 528 -7.84 -26.62 -33.47
N SER A 529 -7.83 -27.35 -32.35
CA SER A 529 -8.72 -28.46 -32.05
C SER A 529 -9.57 -28.26 -30.79
N LEU A 530 -9.48 -27.09 -30.13
CA LEU A 530 -10.11 -26.80 -28.84
C LEU A 530 -11.02 -25.57 -28.90
N ALA A 531 -12.05 -25.54 -28.06
CA ALA A 531 -12.87 -24.37 -27.79
C ALA A 531 -13.08 -24.17 -26.30
N PHE A 532 -13.20 -22.90 -25.90
CA PHE A 532 -13.43 -22.47 -24.53
C PHE A 532 -14.89 -22.01 -24.39
N GLY A 533 -15.65 -22.62 -23.48
CA GLY A 533 -17.01 -22.20 -23.13
C GLY A 533 -17.03 -21.37 -21.85
N GLN A 534 -18.06 -20.55 -21.66
CA GLN A 534 -18.35 -19.84 -20.42
C GLN A 534 -19.73 -20.22 -19.88
N PHE A 535 -19.99 -19.89 -18.61
CA PHE A 535 -21.29 -20.05 -17.95
C PHE A 535 -21.93 -21.45 -18.15
N PRO A 536 -21.24 -22.55 -17.79
CA PRO A 536 -20.06 -22.60 -16.91
C PRO A 536 -18.71 -22.75 -17.65
N PRO A 537 -17.57 -22.21 -17.12
CA PRO A 537 -16.26 -22.20 -17.80
C PRO A 537 -15.74 -23.59 -18.20
N SER A 538 -15.70 -23.94 -19.48
CA SER A 538 -15.40 -25.29 -19.97
C SER A 538 -14.35 -25.29 -21.07
N LEU A 539 -13.66 -26.42 -21.24
CA LEU A 539 -12.82 -26.70 -22.39
C LEU A 539 -13.41 -27.90 -23.13
N MET A 540 -13.55 -27.80 -24.46
CA MET A 540 -14.12 -28.86 -25.29
C MET A 540 -13.33 -29.04 -26.59
N THR A 541 -13.51 -30.17 -27.25
CA THR A 541 -12.92 -30.46 -28.57
C THR A 541 -13.76 -29.86 -29.70
N MET A 542 -13.13 -29.32 -30.75
CA MET A 542 -13.82 -28.89 -31.99
C MET A 542 -13.75 -29.92 -33.11
N VAL A 543 -12.96 -30.98 -32.92
CA VAL A 543 -12.76 -32.12 -33.81
C VAL A 543 -12.59 -33.39 -32.98
N THR A 544 -12.97 -34.55 -33.53
CA THR A 544 -12.74 -35.84 -32.87
C THR A 544 -11.23 -36.03 -32.64
N CYS A 545 -10.84 -36.11 -31.36
CA CYS A 545 -9.46 -36.20 -30.92
C CYS A 545 -9.04 -37.67 -30.88
N LYS A 546 -8.07 -38.06 -31.71
CA LYS A 546 -7.53 -39.43 -31.73
C LYS A 546 -6.89 -39.78 -30.38
N LYS A 547 -6.90 -41.07 -30.04
CA LYS A 547 -6.23 -41.66 -28.86
C LYS A 547 -4.81 -41.09 -28.66
N LYS A 548 -4.54 -40.50 -27.50
CA LYS A 548 -3.27 -39.86 -27.09
C LYS A 548 -2.83 -38.63 -27.91
N ALA A 549 -3.72 -38.01 -28.69
CA ALA A 549 -3.42 -36.80 -29.46
C ALA A 549 -3.66 -35.50 -28.67
N GLY A 550 -4.68 -35.46 -27.81
CA GLY A 550 -5.02 -34.32 -26.98
C GLY A 550 -4.10 -34.26 -25.78
N LYS A 551 -3.06 -33.41 -25.85
CA LYS A 551 -2.02 -33.26 -24.82
C LYS A 551 -2.02 -31.83 -24.32
N LEU A 552 -2.36 -31.63 -23.05
CA LEU A 552 -2.43 -30.31 -22.43
C LEU A 552 -1.39 -30.21 -21.32
N THR A 553 -0.60 -29.14 -21.35
CA THR A 553 0.53 -28.93 -20.44
C THR A 553 0.33 -27.61 -19.68
N PRO A 554 0.70 -27.56 -18.38
CA PRO A 554 0.57 -26.36 -17.58
C PRO A 554 1.50 -25.26 -18.09
N MET A 555 1.08 -24.01 -17.92
CA MET A 555 1.87 -22.84 -18.31
C MET A 555 1.49 -21.67 -17.40
N GLY A 556 2.45 -21.13 -16.64
CA GLY A 556 2.14 -20.12 -15.62
C GLY A 556 3.29 -19.76 -14.71
N ASN A 557 2.96 -19.14 -13.58
CA ASN A 557 3.93 -18.60 -12.64
C ASN A 557 4.57 -19.73 -11.82
N ILE A 558 5.89 -19.86 -11.91
CA ILE A 558 6.68 -20.90 -11.25
C ILE A 558 7.19 -20.39 -9.88
N SER A 559 6.96 -21.19 -8.84
CA SER A 559 7.44 -20.92 -7.48
C SER A 559 8.05 -22.17 -6.86
N LYS A 560 9.08 -22.02 -6.02
CA LYS A 560 9.67 -23.15 -5.28
C LYS A 560 8.80 -23.47 -4.07
N HIS A 561 8.42 -24.74 -3.89
CA HIS A 561 7.66 -25.18 -2.71
C HIS A 561 8.59 -25.19 -1.49
N LYS A 562 8.16 -24.58 -0.38
CA LYS A 562 8.99 -24.38 0.84
C LYS A 562 8.33 -24.90 2.12
N ALA A 563 7.18 -25.56 2.02
CA ALA A 563 6.44 -26.11 3.16
C ALA A 563 6.53 -27.63 3.21
N GLU A 564 6.47 -28.20 4.40
CA GLU A 564 6.30 -29.64 4.60
C GLU A 564 4.87 -30.04 4.23
N GLY A 565 4.72 -31.07 3.38
CA GLY A 565 3.43 -31.55 2.85
C GLY A 565 3.26 -31.32 1.35
N ALA A 566 2.19 -31.89 0.79
CA ALA A 566 1.93 -31.85 -0.65
C ALA A 566 1.71 -30.40 -1.15
N PRO A 567 2.30 -30.01 -2.30
CA PRO A 567 2.11 -28.69 -2.87
C PRO A 567 0.66 -28.45 -3.29
N LYS A 568 0.11 -27.29 -2.91
CA LYS A 568 -1.23 -26.84 -3.35
C LYS A 568 -1.16 -26.27 -4.76
N GLY A 569 -1.24 -27.13 -5.77
CA GLY A 569 -1.25 -26.76 -7.19
C GLY A 569 -0.54 -27.77 -8.07
N THR A 570 -0.26 -27.39 -9.31
CA THR A 570 0.40 -28.28 -10.28
C THR A 570 1.88 -28.41 -9.96
N ALA A 571 2.25 -29.51 -9.32
CA ALA A 571 3.60 -29.84 -8.91
C ALA A 571 4.49 -30.24 -10.10
N LEU A 572 5.75 -29.83 -10.08
CA LEU A 572 6.80 -30.38 -10.93
C LEU A 572 8.07 -30.65 -10.11
N GLU A 573 8.89 -31.57 -10.59
CA GLU A 573 10.16 -31.93 -9.94
C GLU A 573 11.33 -31.49 -10.82
N ALA A 574 12.29 -30.77 -10.23
CA ALA A 574 13.51 -30.33 -10.88
C ALA A 574 14.60 -30.03 -9.85
N PHE A 575 15.86 -30.39 -10.15
CA PHE A 575 17.02 -30.08 -9.31
C PHE A 575 16.90 -30.57 -7.85
N GLY A 576 16.29 -31.74 -7.64
CA GLY A 576 16.03 -32.29 -6.29
C GLY A 576 15.06 -31.44 -5.45
N SER A 577 14.28 -30.56 -6.09
CA SER A 577 13.31 -29.66 -5.45
C SER A 577 11.92 -29.81 -6.08
N HIS A 578 10.89 -29.59 -5.28
CA HIS A 578 9.52 -29.44 -5.78
C HIS A 578 9.24 -27.97 -6.11
N TRP A 579 8.61 -27.76 -7.27
CA TRP A 579 8.14 -26.46 -7.72
C TRP A 579 6.64 -26.54 -8.02
N VAL A 580 5.96 -25.40 -7.98
CA VAL A 580 4.53 -25.28 -8.26
C VAL A 580 4.33 -24.33 -9.41
N VAL A 581 3.61 -24.79 -10.44
CA VAL A 581 3.07 -23.94 -11.51
C VAL A 581 1.68 -23.48 -11.08
N SER A 582 1.52 -22.17 -10.90
CA SER A 582 0.23 -21.54 -10.62
C SER A 582 -0.33 -20.92 -11.90
N PRO A 583 -1.65 -20.96 -12.11
CA PRO A 583 -2.25 -20.39 -13.31
C PRO A 583 -1.97 -18.88 -13.40
N PRO A 584 -1.59 -18.34 -14.57
CA PRO A 584 -1.65 -16.91 -14.81
C PRO A 584 -3.12 -16.48 -14.79
N LYS A 585 -3.39 -15.19 -14.54
CA LYS A 585 -4.75 -14.65 -14.61
C LYS A 585 -5.34 -14.98 -15.98
N GLN A 586 -6.36 -15.83 -16.01
CA GLN A 586 -6.98 -16.32 -17.24
C GLN A 586 -7.95 -15.27 -17.80
N ASN A 587 -8.11 -15.21 -19.12
CA ASN A 587 -9.19 -14.43 -19.74
C ASN A 587 -10.55 -15.17 -19.61
N THR A 588 -11.06 -15.31 -18.39
CA THR A 588 -12.28 -16.08 -18.10
C THR A 588 -13.56 -15.49 -18.69
N LEU A 589 -13.54 -14.21 -19.08
CA LEU A 589 -14.66 -13.49 -19.68
C LEU A 589 -14.49 -13.23 -21.19
N PHE A 590 -13.33 -13.55 -21.78
CA PHE A 590 -12.97 -13.22 -23.16
C PHE A 590 -12.93 -11.71 -23.47
N GLU A 591 -12.86 -10.85 -22.45
CA GLU A 591 -12.94 -9.38 -22.55
C GLU A 591 -11.58 -8.67 -22.48
N ASP A 592 -10.56 -9.27 -21.83
CA ASP A 592 -9.27 -8.62 -21.60
C ASP A 592 -8.12 -9.38 -22.29
N GLU A 593 -7.72 -8.89 -23.47
CA GLU A 593 -6.68 -9.46 -24.33
C GLU A 593 -5.30 -9.59 -23.64
N ARG A 594 -5.08 -8.89 -22.51
CA ARG A 594 -3.84 -8.99 -21.73
C ARG A 594 -3.73 -10.28 -20.92
N HIS A 595 -4.82 -11.05 -20.79
CA HIS A 595 -4.84 -12.31 -20.04
C HIS A 595 -4.82 -13.52 -21.00
N PRO A 596 -3.93 -14.51 -20.79
CA PRO A 596 -3.88 -15.69 -21.65
C PRO A 596 -5.04 -16.67 -21.39
N LEU A 597 -5.24 -17.56 -22.36
CA LEU A 597 -6.02 -18.79 -22.19
C LEU A 597 -5.06 -19.98 -22.16
N VAL A 598 -5.00 -20.70 -21.04
CA VAL A 598 -4.11 -21.85 -20.83
C VAL A 598 -4.96 -23.12 -20.68
N PRO A 599 -5.14 -23.93 -21.75
CA PRO A 599 -6.07 -25.06 -21.77
C PRO A 599 -5.99 -26.01 -20.56
N TYR A 600 -4.78 -26.29 -20.07
CA TYR A 600 -4.57 -27.19 -18.93
C TYR A 600 -5.35 -26.78 -17.67
N PHE A 601 -5.48 -25.47 -17.41
CA PHE A 601 -6.21 -24.96 -16.24
C PHE A 601 -7.72 -24.77 -16.46
N TRP A 602 -8.23 -25.12 -17.65
CA TRP A 602 -9.66 -25.08 -18.00
C TRP A 602 -10.32 -26.47 -18.03
N VAL A 603 -9.53 -27.55 -18.01
CA VAL A 603 -10.04 -28.90 -17.75
C VAL A 603 -10.49 -28.95 -16.30
N ARG A 604 -11.74 -29.36 -16.04
CA ARG A 604 -12.24 -29.48 -14.67
C ARG A 604 -12.07 -30.90 -14.14
N ALA A 605 -12.07 -31.04 -12.81
CA ALA A 605 -12.29 -32.32 -12.17
C ALA A 605 -13.68 -32.86 -12.53
N CYS A 606 -13.77 -34.17 -12.70
CA CYS A 606 -15.01 -34.87 -12.96
C CYS A 606 -15.95 -34.79 -11.74
N ALA A 607 -17.26 -34.65 -11.99
CA ALA A 607 -18.27 -34.85 -10.96
C ALA A 607 -18.44 -36.36 -10.67
N SER A 608 -19.02 -36.70 -9.52
CA SER A 608 -19.13 -38.08 -9.01
C SER A 608 -19.95 -39.04 -9.90
N ASP A 609 -20.70 -38.50 -10.85
CA ASP A 609 -21.60 -39.18 -11.78
C ASP A 609 -21.10 -39.17 -13.25
N ALA A 610 -20.04 -38.41 -13.55
CA ALA A 610 -19.45 -38.31 -14.88
C ALA A 610 -18.17 -39.16 -14.99
N GLN A 611 -17.82 -39.60 -16.21
CA GLN A 611 -16.54 -40.27 -16.47
C GLN A 611 -15.48 -39.30 -17.01
N PRO A 612 -14.24 -39.30 -16.49
CA PRO A 612 -13.17 -38.47 -17.01
C PRO A 612 -12.67 -39.01 -18.36
N ASN A 613 -12.42 -38.12 -19.30
CA ASN A 613 -11.85 -38.43 -20.63
C ASN A 613 -10.37 -38.02 -20.77
N MET A 614 -9.82 -37.34 -19.75
CA MET A 614 -8.41 -36.97 -19.64
C MET A 614 -7.75 -37.62 -18.42
N SER A 615 -6.55 -38.18 -18.58
CA SER A 615 -5.72 -38.75 -17.52
C SER A 615 -4.48 -37.90 -17.25
N PHE A 616 -3.96 -37.96 -16.02
CA PHE A 616 -2.65 -37.38 -15.69
C PHE A 616 -1.50 -38.26 -16.20
N SER A 617 -0.41 -37.60 -16.58
CA SER A 617 0.86 -38.20 -17.01
C SER A 617 2.01 -37.24 -16.76
N THR A 618 3.25 -37.68 -16.94
CA THR A 618 4.44 -36.82 -16.84
C THR A 618 5.28 -36.88 -18.12
N ILE A 619 5.94 -35.76 -18.43
CA ILE A 619 6.96 -35.64 -19.48
C ILE A 619 8.23 -35.10 -18.83
N VAL A 620 9.36 -35.75 -19.09
CA VAL A 620 10.68 -35.23 -18.72
C VAL A 620 11.24 -34.40 -19.86
N GLN A 621 11.64 -33.16 -19.57
CA GLN A 621 12.33 -32.25 -20.49
C GLN A 621 13.47 -31.59 -19.73
N ASP A 622 14.71 -31.70 -20.22
CA ASP A 622 15.91 -31.05 -19.64
C ASP A 622 16.11 -31.26 -18.12
N GLY A 623 15.76 -32.45 -17.63
CA GLY A 623 15.83 -32.81 -16.21
C GLY A 623 14.66 -32.31 -15.34
N VAL A 624 13.63 -31.74 -15.96
CA VAL A 624 12.39 -31.26 -15.34
C VAL A 624 11.25 -32.22 -15.63
N THR A 625 10.62 -32.77 -14.60
CA THR A 625 9.43 -33.64 -14.71
C THR A 625 8.17 -32.78 -14.70
N VAL A 626 7.59 -32.53 -15.88
CA VAL A 626 6.40 -31.69 -16.09
C VAL A 626 5.14 -32.57 -16.14
N PRO A 627 4.09 -32.30 -15.35
CA PRO A 627 2.81 -33.01 -15.46
C PRO A 627 2.05 -32.57 -16.72
N MET A 628 1.26 -33.47 -17.29
CA MET A 628 0.49 -33.28 -18.51
C MET A 628 -0.83 -34.05 -18.44
N LEU A 629 -1.92 -33.44 -18.91
CA LEU A 629 -3.19 -34.12 -19.15
C LEU A 629 -3.21 -34.70 -20.56
N TYR A 630 -3.64 -35.95 -20.72
CA TYR A 630 -3.77 -36.59 -22.03
C TYR A 630 -5.00 -37.48 -22.15
N ASN A 631 -5.52 -37.66 -23.36
CA ASN A 631 -6.64 -38.56 -23.62
C ASN A 631 -6.19 -40.02 -23.80
N GLU A 632 -6.77 -40.95 -23.03
CA GLU A 632 -6.47 -42.38 -23.13
C GLU A 632 -7.24 -43.09 -24.24
N GLU A 633 -8.46 -42.65 -24.52
CA GLU A 633 -9.30 -43.11 -25.64
C GLU A 633 -9.60 -41.94 -26.58
N PRO A 634 -10.16 -42.18 -27.79
CA PRO A 634 -10.66 -41.11 -28.63
C PRO A 634 -11.72 -40.28 -27.90
N ILE A 635 -11.68 -38.96 -28.06
CA ILE A 635 -12.67 -38.02 -27.53
C ILE A 635 -13.45 -37.49 -28.72
N GLU A 636 -14.78 -37.58 -28.69
CA GLU A 636 -15.60 -37.14 -29.80
C GLU A 636 -15.69 -35.62 -29.90
N LYS A 637 -16.14 -35.13 -31.06
CA LYS A 637 -16.30 -33.70 -31.31
C LYS A 637 -17.35 -33.07 -30.38
N HIS A 638 -17.01 -31.92 -29.81
CA HIS A 638 -17.79 -31.15 -28.82
C HIS A 638 -17.89 -31.75 -27.42
N GLU A 639 -17.15 -32.83 -27.11
CA GLU A 639 -17.09 -33.33 -25.74
C GLU A 639 -16.27 -32.41 -24.82
N VAL A 640 -16.76 -32.21 -23.59
CA VAL A 640 -16.09 -31.44 -22.55
C VAL A 640 -14.95 -32.25 -21.96
N LEU A 641 -13.78 -31.63 -21.79
CA LEU A 641 -12.60 -32.25 -21.21
C LEU A 641 -12.68 -32.25 -19.68
N LEU A 642 -12.59 -33.44 -19.08
CA LEU A 642 -12.67 -33.70 -17.64
C LEU A 642 -11.55 -34.63 -17.17
N HIS A 643 -10.91 -34.29 -16.05
CA HIS A 643 -9.85 -35.07 -15.42
C HIS A 643 -10.32 -35.73 -14.10
N PRO A 644 -9.71 -36.82 -13.62
CA PRO A 644 -10.05 -37.41 -12.31
C PRO A 644 -9.67 -36.46 -11.15
N PRO A 645 -10.32 -36.55 -9.98
CA PRO A 645 -9.88 -35.84 -8.77
C PRO A 645 -8.39 -36.08 -8.46
N MET A 646 -7.70 -35.03 -8.02
CA MET A 646 -6.23 -35.02 -7.92
C MET A 646 -5.67 -35.91 -6.79
N GLU A 647 -6.53 -36.48 -5.95
CA GLU A 647 -6.15 -37.30 -4.78
C GLU A 647 -5.91 -38.79 -5.10
N GLU A 648 -6.37 -39.31 -6.25
CA GLU A 648 -6.36 -40.77 -6.51
C GLU A 648 -5.28 -41.29 -7.49
N THR A 649 -4.56 -40.44 -8.24
CA THR A 649 -3.75 -40.91 -9.40
C THR A 649 -2.32 -40.37 -9.49
N MET A 650 -1.44 -40.89 -8.63
CA MET A 650 0.01 -40.99 -8.92
C MET A 650 0.52 -42.42 -8.63
N GLN A 651 0.10 -43.39 -9.46
CA GLN A 651 0.74 -44.71 -9.56
C GLN A 651 1.44 -44.85 -10.91
N GLU A 652 2.62 -45.49 -10.92
CA GLU A 652 3.41 -45.72 -12.14
C GLU A 652 2.68 -46.57 -13.19
N PRO A 653 2.95 -46.37 -14.49
CA PRO A 653 2.27 -47.10 -15.55
C PRO A 653 2.58 -48.62 -15.53
N PRO A 654 1.59 -49.50 -15.78
CA PRO A 654 1.77 -50.94 -15.67
C PRO A 654 2.72 -51.50 -16.75
N LYS A 655 3.75 -52.22 -16.31
CA LYS A 655 4.70 -52.93 -17.18
C LYS A 655 3.97 -53.99 -18.02
N LYS A 656 4.06 -53.88 -19.35
CA LYS A 656 3.47 -54.87 -20.28
C LYS A 656 4.07 -56.27 -20.06
N LYS A 657 3.21 -57.26 -19.83
CA LYS A 657 3.58 -58.68 -19.76
C LYS A 657 3.99 -59.20 -21.15
N ALA A 658 5.22 -59.69 -21.29
CA ALA A 658 5.61 -60.65 -22.32
C ALA A 658 5.74 -62.04 -21.66
N LYS A 659 5.23 -63.09 -22.30
CA LYS A 659 5.04 -64.42 -21.68
C LYS A 659 5.85 -65.46 -22.45
N ALA A 660 6.96 -65.97 -21.88
CA ALA A 660 7.64 -67.15 -22.41
C ALA A 660 8.48 -67.91 -21.37
N LYS A 661 8.08 -69.18 -21.14
CA LYS A 661 8.80 -70.34 -20.57
C LYS A 661 9.44 -70.26 -19.17
N ALA A 662 9.26 -71.37 -18.45
CA ALA A 662 9.66 -71.57 -17.06
C ALA A 662 10.96 -72.38 -16.93
N LYS A 663 11.67 -72.17 -15.82
CA LYS A 663 12.14 -73.27 -14.96
C LYS A 663 12.35 -72.76 -13.53
N ALA A 664 12.14 -73.63 -12.55
CA ALA A 664 12.15 -73.28 -11.12
C ALA A 664 13.52 -73.53 -10.47
N SER A 665 13.82 -72.77 -9.41
CA SER A 665 14.33 -73.31 -8.13
C SER A 665 14.39 -72.21 -7.05
N SER A 666 14.37 -72.66 -5.79
CA SER A 666 14.76 -71.91 -4.58
C SER A 666 16.24 -71.45 -4.67
N ASP A 667 16.76 -70.52 -3.87
CA ASP A 667 16.80 -70.62 -2.40
C ASP A 667 17.20 -69.33 -1.66
N THR A 668 17.00 -69.36 -0.34
CA THR A 668 17.45 -68.36 0.65
C THR A 668 18.93 -68.50 1.01
N SER A 669 19.66 -67.39 1.14
CA SER A 669 20.73 -67.25 2.15
C SER A 669 21.23 -65.80 2.32
N VAL A 670 21.61 -65.50 3.57
CA VAL A 670 22.29 -64.28 4.03
C VAL A 670 23.73 -64.66 4.38
N PRO A 671 24.76 -63.83 4.12
CA PRO A 671 25.59 -63.37 5.24
C PRO A 671 26.13 -61.92 5.15
N THR A 672 26.62 -61.45 6.29
CA THR A 672 27.03 -60.07 6.64
C THR A 672 28.56 -59.82 6.41
N PRO A 673 29.22 -58.71 6.87
CA PRO A 673 30.33 -58.06 6.15
C PRO A 673 31.73 -58.34 6.73
N PRO A 674 32.79 -57.61 6.27
CA PRO A 674 33.65 -56.93 7.27
C PRO A 674 34.27 -55.55 6.89
N THR A 675 34.37 -54.72 7.94
CA THR A 675 35.33 -53.69 8.42
C THR A 675 36.53 -53.10 7.63
N MET A 676 36.90 -51.86 8.03
CA MET A 676 38.04 -50.97 7.60
C MET A 676 39.45 -51.43 8.07
N PRO A 677 40.57 -50.77 7.65
CA PRO A 677 41.12 -49.59 8.38
C PRO A 677 41.91 -48.49 7.55
N PRO A 678 42.27 -47.32 8.17
CA PRO A 678 43.09 -46.18 7.64
C PRO A 678 44.62 -46.31 8.01
N PRO A 679 45.57 -45.30 8.05
CA PRO A 679 45.52 -43.80 7.96
C PRO A 679 46.76 -43.05 7.31
N SER A 680 46.93 -41.73 7.60
CA SER A 680 48.20 -40.93 7.78
C SER A 680 48.55 -39.73 6.83
N SER A 681 49.67 -39.01 7.13
CA SER A 681 49.83 -37.53 7.01
C SER A 681 51.26 -37.01 6.67
N SER A 682 51.49 -35.67 6.63
CA SER A 682 52.77 -34.89 6.47
C SER A 682 53.32 -34.69 5.02
N SER A 683 54.22 -33.76 4.62
CA SER A 683 54.64 -32.38 5.06
C SER A 683 55.59 -31.70 4.01
N HIS A 684 55.60 -30.34 3.94
CA HIS A 684 56.52 -29.32 3.34
C HIS A 684 58.00 -29.65 2.87
N PRO A 685 58.76 -28.74 2.16
CA PRO A 685 58.47 -27.68 1.15
C PRO A 685 59.52 -27.60 -0.05
N PRO A 686 60.13 -26.47 -0.57
CA PRO A 686 60.41 -26.28 -2.03
C PRO A 686 61.90 -26.05 -2.43
N PRO A 687 62.21 -25.63 -3.69
CA PRO A 687 63.16 -24.51 -3.89
C PRO A 687 62.87 -23.54 -5.08
N SER A 688 63.83 -22.64 -5.33
CA SER A 688 63.74 -21.28 -5.88
C SER A 688 64.15 -21.02 -7.35
N ALA A 689 63.50 -20.02 -7.96
CA ALA A 689 63.99 -18.91 -8.82
C ALA A 689 65.19 -19.04 -9.80
N THR A 690 64.99 -18.55 -11.05
CA THR A 690 65.97 -17.73 -11.81
C THR A 690 65.34 -16.95 -13.00
N MET A 691 65.74 -15.69 -13.19
CA MET A 691 65.78 -14.92 -14.46
C MET A 691 67.28 -14.76 -14.87
N PRO A 692 67.76 -14.23 -16.04
CA PRO A 692 67.22 -13.15 -16.91
C PRO A 692 67.61 -13.30 -18.44
N PRO A 693 67.88 -12.26 -19.28
CA PRO A 693 67.11 -11.07 -19.74
C PRO A 693 66.86 -11.05 -21.30
N PRO A 694 67.07 -9.99 -22.14
CA PRO A 694 65.95 -9.41 -22.91
C PRO A 694 66.18 -9.16 -24.44
N SER A 695 65.10 -8.94 -25.22
CA SER A 695 65.19 -8.21 -26.52
C SER A 695 63.88 -7.58 -27.04
N SER A 696 63.98 -6.28 -27.36
CA SER A 696 63.36 -5.52 -28.47
C SER A 696 61.86 -5.69 -28.87
N SER A 697 61.10 -4.63 -28.55
CA SER A 697 60.23 -3.83 -29.46
C SER A 697 59.14 -4.48 -30.34
N SER A 698 57.88 -4.16 -30.01
CA SER A 698 56.88 -3.65 -30.98
C SER A 698 55.78 -2.85 -30.27
N HIS A 699 55.21 -1.83 -30.93
CA HIS A 699 54.18 -0.96 -30.35
C HIS A 699 52.79 -1.62 -30.33
N PRO A 700 51.98 -1.47 -29.27
CA PRO A 700 50.54 -1.77 -29.30
C PRO A 700 49.73 -0.60 -29.89
N PRO A 701 48.54 -0.87 -30.47
CA PRO A 701 47.66 0.16 -31.04
C PRO A 701 46.90 0.97 -29.96
N PRO A 702 46.35 2.15 -30.32
CA PRO A 702 45.67 3.01 -29.35
C PRO A 702 44.31 2.41 -28.91
N SER A 703 44.22 2.04 -27.63
CA SER A 703 42.95 1.62 -27.02
C SER A 703 42.08 2.83 -26.68
N GLN A 704 41.05 3.11 -27.49
CA GLN A 704 39.99 4.05 -27.11
C GLN A 704 39.05 3.40 -26.08
N SER A 705 39.16 3.80 -24.81
CA SER A 705 38.26 3.37 -23.74
C SER A 705 37.05 4.31 -23.62
N THR A 706 35.91 3.94 -24.21
CA THR A 706 34.61 4.58 -23.89
C THR A 706 34.01 3.92 -22.65
N LEU A 707 34.42 4.38 -21.46
CA LEU A 707 33.74 4.03 -20.22
C LEU A 707 32.36 4.73 -20.15
N PRO A 708 31.31 4.08 -19.63
CA PRO A 708 30.02 4.73 -19.42
C PRO A 708 30.11 5.77 -18.28
N PRO A 709 29.23 6.80 -18.28
CA PRO A 709 29.20 7.79 -17.20
C PRO A 709 28.93 7.14 -15.83
N GLU A 710 29.63 7.60 -14.78
CA GLU A 710 29.60 7.03 -13.41
C GLU A 710 28.23 7.08 -12.69
N HIS A 711 27.17 7.52 -13.37
CA HIS A 711 25.82 7.70 -12.82
C HIS A 711 24.75 6.89 -13.57
N MET A 712 25.13 6.01 -14.51
CA MET A 712 24.17 5.18 -15.24
C MET A 712 23.76 3.92 -14.45
N PRO A 713 22.46 3.61 -14.27
CA PRO A 713 22.02 2.39 -13.59
C PRO A 713 22.43 1.12 -14.34
N VAL A 714 22.91 0.09 -13.62
CA VAL A 714 23.47 -1.15 -14.21
C VAL A 714 22.54 -1.84 -15.21
N ALA A 715 21.21 -1.78 -15.00
CA ALA A 715 20.22 -2.36 -15.90
C ALA A 715 20.18 -1.72 -17.31
N TRP A 716 20.81 -0.56 -17.51
CA TRP A 716 20.78 0.20 -18.75
C TRP A 716 22.07 0.01 -19.59
N LEU A 717 23.13 -0.59 -19.03
CA LEU A 717 24.38 -0.85 -19.77
C LEU A 717 24.18 -1.69 -21.05
N PRO A 718 23.36 -2.77 -21.07
CA PRO A 718 23.16 -3.55 -22.29
C PRO A 718 22.60 -2.71 -23.44
N TRP A 719 21.61 -1.85 -23.13
CA TRP A 719 20.97 -0.93 -24.09
C TRP A 719 21.92 0.18 -24.55
N TRP A 720 22.81 0.66 -23.66
CA TRP A 720 23.85 1.62 -24.00
C TRP A 720 24.89 1.06 -24.97
N HIS A 721 25.35 -0.18 -24.74
CA HIS A 721 26.30 -0.84 -25.63
C HIS A 721 25.67 -1.19 -26.99
N GLU A 722 24.45 -1.75 -26.99
CA GLU A 722 23.73 -2.07 -28.23
C GLU A 722 23.38 -0.82 -29.05
N GLY A 723 22.96 0.28 -28.39
CA GLY A 723 22.71 1.55 -29.06
C GLY A 723 23.97 2.13 -29.73
N ASN A 724 25.13 2.07 -29.07
CA ASN A 724 26.39 2.56 -29.64
C ASN A 724 26.94 1.69 -30.78
N GLU A 725 26.83 0.36 -30.69
CA GLU A 725 27.18 -0.58 -31.77
C GLU A 725 26.31 -0.34 -33.02
N ARG A 726 24.99 -0.16 -32.82
CA ARG A 726 24.05 0.15 -33.90
C ARG A 726 24.28 1.53 -34.50
N LEU A 727 24.56 2.56 -33.68
CA LEU A 727 24.88 3.92 -34.16
C LEU A 727 26.17 3.94 -34.98
N ARG A 728 27.22 3.22 -34.55
CA ARG A 728 28.44 3.01 -35.35
C ARG A 728 28.14 2.32 -36.67
N SER A 729 27.34 1.25 -36.65
CA SER A 729 26.95 0.52 -37.85
C SER A 729 26.16 1.40 -38.84
N PHE A 730 25.26 2.23 -38.33
CA PHE A 730 24.51 3.23 -39.09
C PHE A 730 25.43 4.27 -39.73
N MET A 731 26.39 4.83 -38.97
CA MET A 731 27.34 5.82 -39.50
C MET A 731 28.28 5.22 -40.55
N VAL A 732 28.77 3.99 -40.35
CA VAL A 732 29.58 3.27 -41.34
C VAL A 732 28.77 3.02 -42.62
N HIS A 733 27.49 2.66 -42.50
CA HIS A 733 26.63 2.48 -43.67
C HIS A 733 26.38 3.79 -44.44
N ALA A 734 26.05 4.87 -43.75
CA ALA A 734 25.82 6.19 -44.36
C ALA A 734 27.09 6.73 -45.08
N LEU A 735 28.27 6.50 -44.50
CA LEU A 735 29.56 6.85 -45.12
C LEU A 735 29.88 5.99 -46.37
N GLN A 736 29.29 4.79 -46.49
CA GLN A 736 29.51 3.89 -47.62
C GLN A 736 28.48 4.07 -48.75
N THR A 737 27.26 4.52 -48.45
CA THR A 737 26.18 4.64 -49.44
C THR A 737 26.09 6.01 -50.11
N HIS A 738 26.76 7.04 -49.56
CA HIS A 738 26.61 8.44 -49.98
C HIS A 738 25.15 8.94 -49.96
N GLU A 739 24.26 8.28 -49.21
CA GLU A 739 22.86 8.70 -49.08
C GLU A 739 22.75 9.90 -48.13
N ASP A 740 21.73 10.74 -48.31
CA ASP A 740 21.50 11.86 -47.40
C ASP A 740 21.22 11.37 -45.97
N ILE A 741 22.04 11.87 -45.04
CA ILE A 741 22.00 11.47 -43.62
C ILE A 741 20.66 11.90 -43.00
N GLY A 742 20.07 13.02 -43.42
CA GLY A 742 18.76 13.48 -42.93
C GLY A 742 17.63 12.49 -43.27
N SER A 743 17.57 12.07 -44.54
CA SER A 743 16.67 11.03 -45.05
C SER A 743 16.84 9.70 -44.31
N MET A 744 18.08 9.19 -44.18
CA MET A 744 18.35 7.95 -43.45
C MET A 744 17.95 8.04 -41.97
N TRP A 745 18.27 9.14 -41.29
CA TRP A 745 17.96 9.38 -39.88
C TRP A 745 16.45 9.41 -39.65
N GLY A 746 15.70 10.11 -40.51
CA GLY A 746 14.23 10.15 -40.45
C GLY A 746 13.58 8.76 -40.55
N ARG A 747 14.13 7.87 -41.39
CA ARG A 747 13.65 6.48 -41.51
C ARG A 747 13.98 5.63 -40.28
N TRP A 748 15.18 5.77 -39.70
CA TRP A 748 15.57 5.05 -38.48
C TRP A 748 14.65 5.39 -37.29
N HIS A 749 14.27 6.67 -37.13
CA HIS A 749 13.30 7.10 -36.10
C HIS A 749 11.87 6.63 -36.35
N ALA A 750 11.48 6.41 -37.61
CA ALA A 750 10.12 6.02 -37.97
C ALA A 750 9.87 4.50 -37.83
N SER A 751 10.92 3.67 -37.72
CA SER A 751 10.80 2.21 -37.75
C SER A 751 11.23 1.46 -36.49
N ASP A 752 11.88 2.10 -35.51
CA ASP A 752 12.57 1.40 -34.41
C ASP A 752 12.28 2.03 -33.03
N GLU A 753 11.74 1.23 -32.10
CA GLU A 753 11.45 1.64 -30.70
C GLU A 753 12.70 2.17 -29.98
N ILE A 754 13.88 1.61 -30.30
CA ILE A 754 15.15 1.99 -29.66
C ILE A 754 15.55 3.42 -30.06
N GLY A 755 15.30 3.83 -31.30
CA GLY A 755 15.59 5.19 -31.79
C GLY A 755 14.75 6.26 -31.08
N GLY A 756 13.47 5.97 -30.86
CA GLY A 756 12.56 6.84 -30.10
C GLY A 756 12.98 7.03 -28.64
N ILE A 757 13.43 5.96 -27.98
CA ILE A 757 13.96 6.00 -26.60
C ILE A 757 15.25 6.84 -26.54
N TRP A 758 16.15 6.67 -27.51
CA TRP A 758 17.39 7.46 -27.61
C TRP A 758 17.13 8.96 -27.78
N ARG A 759 16.17 9.32 -28.64
CA ARG A 759 15.74 10.71 -28.81
C ARG A 759 15.16 11.30 -27.51
N HIS A 760 14.29 10.55 -26.82
CA HIS A 760 13.72 11.01 -25.55
C HIS A 760 14.79 11.28 -24.49
N TRP A 761 15.85 10.47 -24.44
CA TRP A 761 16.97 10.66 -23.52
C TRP A 761 17.82 11.89 -23.88
N LEU A 762 18.17 12.08 -25.16
CA LEU A 762 18.88 13.26 -25.66
C LEU A 762 18.12 14.57 -25.37
N ASP A 763 16.85 14.63 -25.79
CA ASP A 763 16.02 15.84 -25.71
C ASP A 763 15.69 16.22 -24.25
N LYS A 764 15.50 15.25 -23.34
CA LYS A 764 15.01 15.52 -21.97
C LYS A 764 16.02 15.40 -20.84
N GLN A 765 17.09 14.61 -21.00
CA GLN A 765 18.04 14.32 -19.91
C GLN A 765 19.43 14.87 -20.18
N PHE A 766 19.90 14.87 -21.43
CA PHE A 766 21.27 15.29 -21.74
C PHE A 766 21.40 16.80 -21.96
N ILE A 767 20.63 17.35 -22.91
CA ILE A 767 20.69 18.79 -23.28
C ILE A 767 20.23 19.68 -22.12
N ALA A 768 19.21 19.26 -21.36
CA ALA A 768 18.64 20.02 -20.25
C ALA A 768 19.56 20.15 -19.01
N VAL A 769 20.59 19.30 -18.88
CA VAL A 769 21.43 19.21 -17.67
C VAL A 769 22.84 19.79 -17.89
N HIS A 770 23.32 19.87 -19.14
CA HIS A 770 24.68 20.32 -19.45
C HIS A 770 24.74 21.37 -20.59
N PRO A 771 24.20 22.58 -20.40
CA PRO A 771 24.26 23.65 -21.42
C PRO A 771 25.69 24.13 -21.73
N ASP A 772 26.62 24.05 -20.77
CA ASP A 772 27.95 24.69 -20.85
C ASP A 772 29.12 23.73 -21.17
N MET A 773 28.87 22.55 -21.75
CA MET A 773 29.94 21.56 -22.02
C MET A 773 30.92 21.93 -23.17
N GLY A 774 30.96 23.18 -23.62
CA GLY A 774 31.79 23.63 -24.75
C GLY A 774 33.31 23.58 -24.55
N ASN A 775 33.79 23.48 -23.29
CA ASN A 775 35.20 23.68 -22.93
C ASN A 775 35.99 22.41 -22.53
N ILE A 776 35.50 21.20 -22.81
CA ILE A 776 36.28 19.96 -22.58
C ILE A 776 37.23 19.71 -23.78
N PRO A 777 38.56 19.58 -23.57
CA PRO A 777 39.49 19.24 -24.66
C PRO A 777 39.42 17.77 -25.07
N GLY A 778 39.52 17.49 -26.37
CA GLY A 778 39.77 16.13 -26.89
C GLY A 778 38.55 15.33 -27.38
N ASN A 779 37.47 15.97 -27.80
CA ASN A 779 36.28 15.27 -28.30
C ASN A 779 35.62 15.97 -29.51
N ASP A 780 36.38 16.08 -30.60
CA ASP A 780 35.99 16.86 -31.79
C ASP A 780 34.87 16.19 -32.62
N ASP A 781 34.72 14.86 -32.53
CA ASP A 781 33.60 14.14 -33.18
C ASP A 781 32.25 14.53 -32.57
N ILE A 782 32.17 14.72 -31.24
CA ILE A 782 30.94 15.18 -30.57
C ILE A 782 30.65 16.63 -30.93
N ARG A 783 31.67 17.48 -31.09
CA ARG A 783 31.49 18.86 -31.59
C ARG A 783 30.93 18.87 -33.01
N ALA A 784 31.46 18.03 -33.91
CA ALA A 784 30.95 17.89 -35.27
C ALA A 784 29.48 17.42 -35.29
N PHE A 785 29.13 16.44 -34.45
CA PHE A 785 27.77 15.91 -34.36
C PHE A 785 26.76 16.94 -33.82
N ILE A 786 27.09 17.68 -32.75
CA ILE A 786 26.23 18.74 -32.20
C ILE A 786 26.10 19.92 -33.19
N ALA A 787 27.19 20.29 -33.87
CA ALA A 787 27.17 21.33 -34.89
C ALA A 787 26.37 20.94 -36.14
N MET A 788 26.27 19.64 -36.45
CA MET A 788 25.42 19.12 -37.52
C MET A 788 23.94 19.16 -37.13
N LEU A 789 23.58 18.70 -35.92
CA LEU A 789 22.19 18.72 -35.42
C LEU A 789 21.63 20.15 -35.32
N ASN A 790 22.43 21.11 -34.85
CA ASN A 790 22.06 22.53 -34.77
C ASN A 790 21.97 23.25 -36.14
N ARG A 791 22.23 22.55 -37.26
CA ARG A 791 22.00 23.06 -38.63
C ARG A 791 20.79 22.42 -39.31
N SER A 792 20.20 21.38 -38.72
CA SER A 792 19.00 20.70 -39.23
C SER A 792 17.72 20.98 -38.42
N MET A 793 17.85 21.73 -37.32
CA MET A 793 16.76 22.36 -36.57
C MET A 793 16.68 23.84 -36.92
#